data_AF-A0A2Z2NJM4-F1
#
_entry.id   AF-A0A2Z2NJM4-F1
#
_cell.length_a   1.000
_cell.length_b   1.000
_cell.length_c   1.000
_cell.angle_alpha   90.00
_cell.angle_beta   90.00
_cell.angle_gamma   90.00
#
_symmetry.space_group_name_H-M   'P 1'
#
loop_
_entity.id
_entity.type
_entity.pdbx_description
1 polymer ?
#
loop_
_entity_poly.entity_id
_entity_poly.type
_entity_poly.pdbx_seq_one_letter_code
_entity_poly.pdbx_strand_id
1 'polypeptide(L)'
;MLSCLVPEAGAPSCGIENEPGSSPSTQEVRYHVGNPINVVSGNKYQFDLDYKSFTSGLTLARHYNSTLNSHDVGFGPGWRHTYQVLLTRSGEDHLSIVQSDGRLIHFYRSTDVSRPDLFLPTSAGDGYLESGERSTWYLSDGRRMIFQGSYLVLLDSGGYLGSVSLNYRAGKLQSVTDSHGDVLLFQYVPGIDKLPEYGSATMAQVAGSIASVRLPNGELIQYQYGSFGNLLEAQYPDGQVVEYGYDDDDWPNHLSGRQSSVEGRISEWRYDSSGQAIAWIEEGGRNGLEIVRDSVSGDSSVAEPGTSGAVVTYVDGRKTRYDWSGENGGFSDRNGTFNITCDNCVPETAPSSGPVKGPQSTDPMGDAVASLWAGLKRLNDASTGQPSGESTYDGVYPHEQGDIAVKLTTDRTGHIKQMVLGELTFSELARRSLTESLPPCFAGENLPNPETFSHDRVQALGRGAEPCQLDGLVSVELLQKLETYSSPEPDTGFNPGGGLARSASDVPWWSEMRRYCGLPAGKTCQDLTDDLNMALLSRCAYGNDSCEPLYTLVKPEEIGFTNDQFHLDGFDAQLYQDPATGRYIVAFRGTDGVGDDWDVNFEQARGNRARQYDLAFTLARDIARRFPGAEIEFTGHSLGGGLATVAALATQRPATVFNTAAFQPTTAALYGLTNEYANADQHVEHIHTDFDPVTVLQERLDDLDWGNLQTAPGHFTQIPNPDVPWVNAVHENAQQGIDGFFPAIWHSMDAVIHVLESLIAVNCP
;
A
#
# COMPACT_ATOMS: atom_id res chain seq x y z
N MET A 1 21.90 36.73 -18.98
CA MET A 1 20.54 36.64 -18.44
C MET A 1 19.98 35.28 -18.85
N LEU A 2 20.24 34.26 -18.05
CA LEU A 2 19.60 32.95 -18.20
C LEU A 2 18.33 32.99 -17.37
N SER A 3 17.20 33.22 -18.03
CA SER A 3 15.88 32.99 -17.45
C SER A 3 15.70 31.48 -17.30
N CYS A 4 15.80 30.97 -16.07
CA CYS A 4 15.29 29.65 -15.75
C CYS A 4 13.78 29.68 -16.01
N LEU A 5 13.33 29.10 -17.12
CA LEU A 5 11.94 28.71 -17.27
C LEU A 5 11.73 27.59 -16.24
N VAL A 6 11.01 27.88 -15.16
CA VAL A 6 10.74 26.93 -14.08
C VAL A 6 9.33 26.37 -14.32
N PRO A 7 9.14 25.05 -14.48
CA PRO A 7 7.85 24.48 -14.83
C PRO A 7 6.82 24.54 -13.68
N GLU A 8 5.54 24.73 -14.02
CA GLU A 8 4.39 24.34 -13.16
C GLU A 8 4.34 22.80 -13.11
N ALA A 9 5.21 22.18 -12.30
CA ALA A 9 5.27 20.72 -12.18
C ALA A 9 4.16 20.20 -11.23
N GLY A 10 3.52 19.10 -11.65
CA GLY A 10 2.35 18.52 -11.00
C GLY A 10 2.67 17.91 -9.64
N ALA A 11 1.82 18.19 -8.66
CA ALA A 11 1.74 17.47 -7.39
C ALA A 11 1.28 16.01 -7.62
N PRO A 12 1.57 15.07 -6.70
CA PRO A 12 0.98 13.73 -6.72
C PRO A 12 -0.53 13.72 -6.37
N SER A 13 -1.22 12.62 -6.69
CA SER A 13 -2.54 12.32 -6.13
C SER A 13 -2.45 11.91 -4.66
N CYS A 14 -3.60 11.88 -3.97
CA CYS A 14 -3.74 11.30 -2.62
C CYS A 14 -3.06 9.91 -2.53
N GLY A 15 -2.36 9.64 -1.43
CA GLY A 15 -1.79 8.32 -1.11
C GLY A 15 -0.27 8.21 -1.10
N ILE A 16 0.48 9.27 -1.43
CA ILE A 16 1.92 9.29 -1.09
C ILE A 16 2.02 9.74 0.36
N GLU A 17 2.69 8.92 1.19
CA GLU A 17 3.06 9.28 2.56
C GLU A 17 3.66 10.69 2.58
N ASN A 18 3.52 11.44 3.69
CA ASN A 18 4.08 12.80 3.79
C ASN A 18 5.60 12.78 3.52
N GLU A 19 5.97 13.05 2.28
CA GLU A 19 7.35 12.97 1.84
C GLU A 19 8.18 13.98 2.60
N PRO A 20 9.33 13.58 3.18
CA PRO A 20 10.10 14.49 4.02
C PRO A 20 10.44 15.80 3.32
N GLY A 21 10.69 15.79 2.00
CA GLY A 21 11.06 16.96 1.19
C GLY A 21 9.91 17.76 0.58
N SER A 22 8.65 17.42 0.88
CA SER A 22 7.47 18.08 0.32
C SER A 22 6.53 18.56 1.43
N SER A 23 5.75 19.62 1.14
CA SER A 23 4.67 20.08 2.01
C SER A 23 3.41 19.27 1.75
N PRO A 24 2.62 19.00 2.80
CA PRO A 24 1.37 18.26 2.65
C PRO A 24 0.45 18.98 1.67
N SER A 25 -0.16 18.22 0.74
CA SER A 25 -1.21 18.77 -0.10
C SER A 25 -2.47 18.98 0.75
N THR A 26 -2.90 20.22 0.94
CA THR A 26 -4.15 20.54 1.65
C THR A 26 -5.39 20.48 0.76
N GLN A 27 -5.24 20.17 -0.53
CA GLN A 27 -6.35 19.94 -1.45
C GLN A 27 -6.30 18.50 -1.92
N GLU A 28 -7.36 17.74 -1.65
CA GLU A 28 -7.61 16.47 -2.33
C GLU A 28 -7.72 16.75 -3.82
N VAL A 29 -6.67 16.43 -4.56
CA VAL A 29 -6.52 16.85 -5.95
C VAL A 29 -7.33 15.92 -6.86
N ARG A 30 -8.53 16.36 -7.24
CA ARG A 30 -9.55 15.60 -7.99
C ARG A 30 -9.22 15.27 -9.46
N TYR A 31 -8.00 15.47 -9.93
CA TYR A 31 -7.67 15.46 -11.36
C TYR A 31 -6.42 14.64 -11.72
N HIS A 32 -6.09 13.63 -10.92
CA HIS A 32 -5.03 12.67 -11.21
C HIS A 32 -5.60 11.27 -11.45
N VAL A 33 -5.13 10.58 -12.50
CA VAL A 33 -5.59 9.24 -12.90
C VAL A 33 -4.42 8.45 -13.50
N GLY A 34 -4.41 7.11 -13.51
CA GLY A 34 -3.42 6.38 -14.33
C GLY A 34 -1.98 6.39 -13.79
N ASN A 35 -1.88 6.27 -12.47
CA ASN A 35 -0.64 6.09 -11.69
C ASN A 35 0.43 7.20 -11.77
N PRO A 36 0.19 8.37 -11.15
CA PRO A 36 -0.78 9.35 -11.58
C PRO A 36 -0.28 10.17 -12.79
N ILE A 37 -1.19 10.36 -13.74
CA ILE A 37 -1.20 11.36 -14.79
C ILE A 37 -2.10 12.51 -14.32
N ASN A 38 -1.60 13.73 -14.37
CA ASN A 38 -2.42 14.92 -14.21
C ASN A 38 -3.30 15.10 -15.47
N VAL A 39 -4.63 15.07 -15.30
CA VAL A 39 -5.59 15.13 -16.41
C VAL A 39 -5.49 16.46 -17.16
N VAL A 40 -5.16 17.56 -16.49
CA VAL A 40 -5.05 18.89 -17.11
C VAL A 40 -3.71 19.04 -17.85
N SER A 41 -2.59 18.84 -17.16
CA SER A 41 -1.26 19.11 -17.73
C SER A 41 -0.71 17.96 -18.58
N GLY A 42 -1.21 16.73 -18.39
CA GLY A 42 -0.62 15.53 -18.98
C GLY A 42 0.70 15.13 -18.34
N ASN A 43 1.06 15.73 -17.21
CA ASN A 43 2.24 15.33 -16.46
C ASN A 43 2.07 13.90 -15.91
N LYS A 44 2.96 12.99 -16.29
CA LYS A 44 3.11 11.69 -15.65
C LYS A 44 4.07 11.80 -14.47
N TYR A 45 3.58 11.45 -13.29
CA TYR A 45 4.37 11.39 -12.06
C TYR A 45 4.63 9.94 -11.63
N GLN A 46 5.84 9.59 -11.20
CA GLN A 46 6.16 8.28 -10.59
C GLN A 46 6.79 8.49 -9.21
N PHE A 47 6.46 7.62 -8.27
CA PHE A 47 7.11 7.53 -6.96
C PHE A 47 7.74 6.15 -6.80
N ASP A 48 8.98 6.09 -6.32
CA ASP A 48 9.64 4.84 -5.94
C ASP A 48 10.41 5.02 -4.62
N LEU A 49 10.11 4.17 -3.63
CA LEU A 49 10.77 4.18 -2.33
C LEU A 49 12.03 3.32 -2.34
N ASP A 50 13.19 3.95 -2.11
CA ASP A 50 14.47 3.26 -2.12
C ASP A 50 14.90 2.82 -0.71
N TYR A 51 14.69 3.66 0.30
CA TYR A 51 15.02 3.37 1.69
C TYR A 51 14.16 4.21 2.65
N LYS A 52 13.73 3.62 3.77
CA LYS A 52 13.06 4.32 4.86
C LYS A 52 13.53 3.73 6.19
N SER A 53 14.06 4.59 7.06
CA SER A 53 14.47 4.18 8.40
C SER A 53 13.25 3.95 9.28
N PHE A 54 13.25 2.86 10.05
CA PHE A 54 12.19 2.59 11.01
C PHE A 54 12.18 3.57 12.20
N THR A 55 13.35 4.09 12.58
CA THR A 55 13.56 4.85 13.82
C THR A 55 13.76 6.35 13.60
N SER A 56 13.67 6.85 12.37
CA SER A 56 13.94 8.26 12.07
C SER A 56 13.35 8.69 10.73
N GLY A 57 13.29 10.00 10.48
CA GLY A 57 12.91 10.57 9.18
C GLY A 57 13.97 10.40 8.07
N LEU A 58 14.91 9.46 8.20
CA LEU A 58 15.91 9.17 7.18
C LEU A 58 15.30 8.32 6.07
N THR A 59 14.89 8.98 4.99
CA THR A 59 14.19 8.37 3.85
C THR A 59 14.81 8.79 2.53
N LEU A 60 14.96 7.86 1.61
CA LEU A 60 15.28 8.11 0.21
C LEU A 60 14.16 7.54 -0.65
N ALA A 61 13.49 8.43 -1.37
CA ALA A 61 12.56 8.11 -2.42
C ALA A 61 12.92 8.90 -3.69
N ARG A 62 12.49 8.37 -4.83
CA ARG A 62 12.65 8.94 -6.16
C ARG A 62 11.30 9.41 -6.68
N HIS A 63 11.31 10.57 -7.34
CA HIS A 63 10.14 11.18 -7.94
C HIS A 63 10.41 11.47 -9.41
N TYR A 64 9.59 10.94 -10.30
CA TYR A 64 9.63 11.25 -11.72
C TYR A 64 8.53 12.25 -12.06
N ASN A 65 8.79 13.13 -13.01
CA ASN A 65 7.82 14.09 -13.53
C ASN A 65 8.09 14.33 -15.02
N SER A 66 7.17 13.94 -15.90
CA SER A 66 7.40 14.04 -17.36
C SER A 66 7.53 15.48 -17.85
N THR A 67 6.94 16.46 -17.16
CA THR A 67 7.15 17.88 -17.51
C THR A 67 8.53 18.42 -17.10
N LEU A 68 9.28 17.66 -16.30
CA LEU A 68 10.66 17.97 -15.89
C LEU A 68 11.71 17.19 -16.71
N ASN A 69 11.34 16.59 -17.86
CA ASN A 69 12.18 15.70 -18.67
C ASN A 69 13.51 16.29 -19.17
N SER A 70 13.75 17.60 -19.03
CA SER A 70 15.02 18.25 -19.37
C SER A 70 15.89 18.56 -18.14
N HIS A 71 15.40 18.29 -16.94
CA HIS A 71 16.09 18.57 -15.69
C HIS A 71 16.69 17.28 -15.13
N ASP A 72 18.02 17.21 -15.13
CA ASP A 72 18.77 16.13 -14.49
C ASP A 72 19.53 16.68 -13.28
N VAL A 73 19.25 16.07 -12.13
CA VAL A 73 19.85 16.41 -10.83
C VAL A 73 20.53 15.21 -10.18
N GLY A 74 20.78 14.14 -10.95
CA GLY A 74 21.60 13.00 -10.54
C GLY A 74 20.98 11.64 -10.82
N PHE A 75 19.66 11.53 -10.92
CA PHE A 75 18.96 10.29 -11.26
C PHE A 75 18.50 10.26 -12.73
N GLY A 76 19.04 11.15 -13.57
CA GLY A 76 18.63 11.27 -14.96
C GLY A 76 17.49 12.28 -15.15
N PRO A 77 17.15 12.58 -16.41
CA PRO A 77 16.18 13.62 -16.72
C PRO A 77 14.77 13.29 -16.20
N GLY A 78 14.11 14.28 -15.59
CA GLY A 78 12.77 14.13 -15.00
C GLY A 78 12.75 13.48 -13.61
N TRP A 79 13.85 12.89 -13.16
CA TRP A 79 13.95 12.27 -11.83
C TRP A 79 14.52 13.23 -10.78
N ARG A 80 13.92 13.16 -9.59
CA ARG A 80 14.33 13.85 -8.37
C ARG A 80 14.34 12.89 -7.18
N HIS A 81 14.91 13.31 -6.06
CA HIS A 81 14.84 12.55 -4.81
C HIS A 81 14.49 13.41 -3.59
N THR A 82 14.14 12.75 -2.47
CA THR A 82 13.63 13.34 -1.20
C THR A 82 14.38 14.58 -0.71
N TYR A 83 15.68 14.68 -0.96
CA TYR A 83 16.54 15.76 -0.44
C TYR A 83 16.80 16.89 -1.44
N GLN A 84 16.22 16.83 -2.64
CA GLN A 84 16.42 17.82 -3.70
C GLN A 84 15.42 18.97 -3.60
N VAL A 85 15.36 19.58 -2.42
CA VAL A 85 14.58 20.78 -2.16
C VAL A 85 15.48 21.99 -2.38
N LEU A 86 15.11 22.86 -3.32
CA LEU A 86 15.94 24.00 -3.74
C LEU A 86 15.23 25.33 -3.48
N LEU A 87 15.85 26.20 -2.70
CA LEU A 87 15.41 27.59 -2.53
C LEU A 87 16.11 28.50 -3.55
N THR A 88 15.32 29.21 -4.34
CA THR A 88 15.81 30.18 -5.33
C THR A 88 15.25 31.56 -5.05
N ARG A 89 16.11 32.58 -5.17
CA ARG A 89 15.68 33.98 -5.17
C ARG A 89 15.46 34.47 -6.60
N SER A 90 14.19 34.61 -6.96
CA SER A 90 13.72 35.08 -8.27
C SER A 90 13.50 36.59 -8.34
N GLY A 91 13.45 37.28 -7.20
CA GLY A 91 13.36 38.74 -7.10
C GLY A 91 13.66 39.23 -5.68
N GLU A 92 13.69 40.56 -5.45
CA GLU A 92 13.95 41.10 -4.10
C GLU A 92 12.85 40.73 -3.09
N ASP A 93 11.61 40.62 -3.57
CA ASP A 93 10.42 40.28 -2.78
C ASP A 93 9.81 38.93 -3.20
N HIS A 94 10.53 38.14 -3.98
CA HIS A 94 10.04 36.87 -4.53
C HIS A 94 11.06 35.74 -4.36
N LEU A 95 10.68 34.75 -3.56
CA LEU A 95 11.41 33.50 -3.36
C LEU A 95 10.62 32.35 -3.97
N SER A 96 11.30 31.27 -4.31
CA SER A 96 10.64 30.07 -4.82
C SER A 96 11.33 28.82 -4.31
N ILE A 97 10.54 27.81 -3.95
CA ILE A 97 11.01 26.49 -3.57
C ILE A 97 10.59 25.51 -4.65
N VAL A 98 11.54 24.71 -5.15
CA VAL A 98 11.23 23.46 -5.85
C VAL A 98 11.37 22.33 -4.85
N GLN A 99 10.30 21.57 -4.66
CA GLN A 99 10.20 20.48 -3.68
C GLN A 99 10.83 19.18 -4.21
N SER A 100 10.88 18.14 -3.37
CA SER A 100 11.38 16.82 -3.78
C SER A 100 10.50 16.19 -4.86
N ASP A 101 9.17 16.34 -4.76
CA ASP A 101 8.21 15.90 -5.77
C ASP A 101 8.24 16.72 -7.08
N GLY A 102 9.03 17.79 -7.11
CA GLY A 102 9.19 18.68 -8.25
C GLY A 102 8.25 19.89 -8.26
N ARG A 103 7.25 19.96 -7.38
CA ARG A 103 6.32 21.10 -7.32
C ARG A 103 7.05 22.39 -6.99
N LEU A 104 6.66 23.45 -7.68
CA LEU A 104 7.16 24.81 -7.51
C LEU A 104 6.22 25.60 -6.62
N ILE A 105 6.74 26.15 -5.53
CA ILE A 105 6.02 27.06 -4.64
C ILE A 105 6.64 28.44 -4.74
N HIS A 106 5.79 29.44 -4.99
CA HIS A 106 6.16 30.84 -5.00
C HIS A 106 5.83 31.50 -3.67
N PHE A 107 6.77 32.28 -3.14
CA PHE A 107 6.65 33.00 -1.88
C PHE A 107 6.88 34.49 -2.10
N TYR A 108 5.97 35.31 -1.58
CA TYR A 108 6.00 36.76 -1.69
C TYR A 108 6.24 37.40 -0.33
N ARG A 109 7.06 38.46 -0.28
CA ARG A 109 7.32 39.18 0.96
C ARG A 109 6.02 39.69 1.57
N SER A 110 5.84 39.44 2.87
CA SER A 110 4.72 39.96 3.64
C SER A 110 4.71 41.48 3.69
N THR A 111 3.52 42.07 3.69
CA THR A 111 3.33 43.51 3.92
C THR A 111 3.41 43.89 5.40
N ASP A 112 3.53 42.90 6.30
CA ASP A 112 3.71 43.13 7.73
C ASP A 112 5.11 43.69 8.03
N VAL A 113 5.18 45.00 8.23
CA VAL A 113 6.42 45.73 8.53
C VAL A 113 7.10 45.29 9.83
N SER A 114 6.39 44.59 10.72
CA SER A 114 6.99 44.03 11.94
C SER A 114 7.78 42.74 11.70
N ARG A 115 7.52 42.06 10.57
CA ARG A 115 8.22 40.84 10.15
C ARG A 115 8.77 41.00 8.72
N PRO A 116 9.81 41.84 8.53
CA PRO A 116 10.32 42.16 7.19
C PRO A 116 10.86 40.95 6.44
N ASP A 117 11.28 39.90 7.16
CA ASP A 117 11.85 38.69 6.59
C ASP A 117 10.82 37.57 6.33
N LEU A 118 9.54 37.83 6.59
CA LEU A 118 8.48 36.87 6.34
C LEU A 118 8.07 36.88 4.87
N PHE A 119 7.98 35.69 4.29
CA PHE A 119 7.41 35.44 2.98
C PHE A 119 6.26 34.44 3.08
N LEU A 120 5.17 34.74 2.37
CA LEU A 120 3.94 33.96 2.38
C LEU A 120 3.74 33.31 1.00
N PRO A 121 3.34 32.03 0.95
CA PRO A 121 3.03 31.34 -0.29
C PRO A 121 1.70 31.80 -0.89
N THR A 122 1.44 31.43 -2.15
CA THR A 122 0.12 31.60 -2.78
C THR A 122 -0.96 30.78 -2.06
N SER A 123 -0.64 29.55 -1.62
CA SER A 123 -1.55 28.68 -0.87
C SER A 123 -1.14 28.63 0.61
N ALA A 124 -2.05 28.99 1.51
CA ALA A 124 -1.77 28.96 2.96
C ALA A 124 -1.40 27.56 3.49
N GLY A 125 -1.80 26.49 2.78
CA GLY A 125 -1.43 25.11 3.10
C GLY A 125 0.07 24.82 2.96
N ASP A 126 0.80 25.65 2.21
CA ASP A 126 2.24 25.54 2.01
C ASP A 126 3.07 26.17 3.15
N GLY A 127 2.42 26.67 4.21
CA GLY A 127 3.09 27.23 5.38
C GLY A 127 3.65 28.63 5.13
N TYR A 128 4.85 28.93 5.64
CA TYR A 128 5.49 30.24 5.45
C TYR A 128 7.01 30.15 5.54
N LEU A 129 7.70 31.11 4.92
CA LEU A 129 9.17 31.14 4.86
C LEU A 129 9.71 32.38 5.57
N GLU A 130 10.68 32.19 6.46
CA GLU A 130 11.43 33.29 7.09
C GLU A 130 12.84 33.34 6.50
N SER A 131 13.19 34.45 5.85
CA SER A 131 14.49 34.62 5.21
C SER A 131 15.55 35.11 6.20
N GLY A 132 16.78 34.65 6.07
CA GLY A 132 17.87 35.07 6.96
C GLY A 132 19.22 34.49 6.53
N GLU A 133 20.21 34.51 7.42
CA GLU A 133 21.50 33.82 7.20
C GLU A 133 21.26 32.33 6.89
N ARG A 134 20.33 31.73 7.62
CA ARG A 134 19.69 30.47 7.26
C ARG A 134 18.21 30.72 7.09
N SER A 135 17.71 30.52 5.87
CA SER A 135 16.28 30.68 5.60
C SER A 135 15.55 29.45 6.09
N THR A 136 14.43 29.62 6.78
CA THR A 136 13.64 28.51 7.33
C THR A 136 12.26 28.51 6.71
N TRP A 137 11.88 27.38 6.12
CA TRP A 137 10.53 27.13 5.68
C TRP A 137 9.80 26.33 6.76
N TYR A 138 8.74 26.91 7.31
CA TYR A 138 7.85 26.29 8.29
C TYR A 138 6.66 25.72 7.56
N LEU A 139 6.49 24.41 7.64
CA LEU A 139 5.41 23.68 6.99
C LEU A 139 4.15 23.66 7.87
N SER A 140 3.00 23.46 7.24
CA SER A 140 1.69 23.46 7.91
C SER A 140 1.50 22.29 8.88
N ASP A 141 2.24 21.20 8.71
CA ASP A 141 2.28 20.01 9.59
C ASP A 141 3.30 20.13 10.74
N GLY A 142 3.92 21.29 10.92
CA GLY A 142 4.88 21.55 12.00
C GLY A 142 6.34 21.21 11.66
N ARG A 143 6.61 20.59 10.50
CA ARG A 143 7.97 20.36 10.01
C ARG A 143 8.68 21.66 9.67
N ARG A 144 10.01 21.60 9.62
CA ARG A 144 10.86 22.74 9.26
C ARG A 144 11.97 22.33 8.34
N MET A 145 12.19 23.11 7.29
CA MET A 145 13.31 22.95 6.37
C MET A 145 14.22 24.17 6.45
N ILE A 146 15.50 23.93 6.73
CA ILE A 146 16.49 24.99 6.90
C ILE A 146 17.45 24.98 5.71
N PHE A 147 17.59 26.14 5.09
CA PHE A 147 18.42 26.36 3.91
C PHE A 147 19.63 27.24 4.23
N GLN A 148 20.78 26.88 3.66
CA GLN A 148 21.97 27.73 3.61
C GLN A 148 22.20 28.16 2.16
N GLY A 149 21.89 29.42 1.86
CA GLY A 149 21.74 29.86 0.47
C GLY A 149 20.60 29.09 -0.20
N SER A 150 20.91 28.39 -1.28
CA SER A 150 19.92 27.60 -2.02
C SER A 150 19.75 26.16 -1.53
N TYR A 151 20.73 25.63 -0.79
CA TYR A 151 20.76 24.21 -0.43
C TYR A 151 20.04 23.95 0.88
N LEU A 152 19.17 22.93 0.89
CA LEU A 152 18.61 22.34 2.10
C LEU A 152 19.74 21.73 2.93
N VAL A 153 19.92 22.17 4.17
CA VAL A 153 20.98 21.67 5.07
C VAL A 153 20.44 20.93 6.29
N LEU A 154 19.18 21.14 6.65
CA LEU A 154 18.51 20.41 7.72
C LEU A 154 17.02 20.29 7.43
N LEU A 155 16.46 19.11 7.68
CA LEU A 155 15.03 18.84 7.66
C LEU A 155 14.67 18.30 9.04
N ASP A 156 13.83 19.05 9.74
CA ASP A 156 13.29 18.70 11.04
C ASP A 156 11.87 18.17 10.85
N SER A 157 11.70 16.87 11.07
CA SER A 157 10.40 16.23 10.92
C SER A 157 9.49 16.51 12.14
N GLY A 158 10.04 17.06 13.22
CA GLY A 158 9.33 17.16 14.49
C GLY A 158 9.02 15.79 15.10
N GLY A 159 8.38 15.81 16.28
CA GLY A 159 7.93 14.60 16.95
C GLY A 159 9.04 13.56 17.19
N TYR A 160 8.69 12.29 16.99
CA TYR A 160 9.57 11.14 17.25
C TYR A 160 10.59 10.90 16.12
N LEU A 161 10.29 11.30 14.88
CA LEU A 161 11.16 11.06 13.71
C LEU A 161 12.45 11.89 13.69
N GLY A 162 12.52 12.93 14.52
CA GLY A 162 13.72 13.74 14.70
C GLY A 162 14.10 14.55 13.46
N SER A 163 15.40 14.82 13.31
CA SER A 163 15.92 15.65 12.22
C SER A 163 17.01 14.93 11.43
N VAL A 164 17.14 15.31 10.16
CA VAL A 164 18.21 14.87 9.27
C VAL A 164 19.03 16.07 8.80
N SER A 165 20.35 15.90 8.78
CA SER A 165 21.32 16.91 8.39
C SER A 165 21.97 16.53 7.06
N LEU A 166 22.12 17.50 6.16
CA LEU A 166 22.62 17.29 4.80
C LEU A 166 23.97 17.97 4.63
N ASN A 167 24.95 17.24 4.09
CA ASN A 167 26.28 17.74 3.83
C ASN A 167 26.62 17.66 2.34
N TYR A 168 27.17 18.75 1.80
CA TYR A 168 27.47 18.89 0.38
C TYR A 168 28.97 19.04 0.13
N ARG A 169 29.43 18.45 -0.98
CA ARG A 169 30.81 18.60 -1.45
C ARG A 169 30.80 18.87 -2.95
N ALA A 170 31.49 19.94 -3.37
CA ALA A 170 31.55 20.37 -4.77
C ALA A 170 30.17 20.54 -5.42
N GLY A 171 29.19 21.06 -4.66
CA GLY A 171 27.82 21.30 -5.14
C GLY A 171 26.93 20.05 -5.21
N LYS A 172 27.42 18.88 -4.77
CA LYS A 172 26.65 17.62 -4.74
C LYS A 172 26.41 17.16 -3.31
N LEU A 173 25.27 16.52 -3.06
CA LEU A 173 24.93 15.97 -1.75
C LEU A 173 25.84 14.77 -1.48
N GLN A 174 26.66 14.84 -0.43
CA GLN A 174 27.60 13.76 -0.08
C GLN A 174 27.00 12.80 0.94
N SER A 175 26.33 13.33 1.96
CA SER A 175 25.77 12.54 3.05
C SER A 175 24.51 13.15 3.62
N VAL A 176 23.62 12.29 4.10
CA VAL A 176 22.48 12.66 4.96
C VAL A 176 22.58 11.85 6.23
N THR A 177 22.59 12.54 7.38
CA THR A 177 22.77 11.92 8.70
C THR A 177 21.58 12.26 9.59
N ASP A 178 20.97 11.25 10.20
CA ASP A 178 19.86 11.44 11.14
C ASP A 178 20.34 11.74 12.58
N SER A 179 19.37 11.91 13.50
CA SER A 179 19.65 12.17 14.92
C SER A 179 20.27 10.98 15.67
N HIS A 180 20.18 9.76 15.14
CA HIS A 180 20.76 8.55 15.71
C HIS A 180 22.19 8.31 15.20
N GLY A 181 22.63 9.05 14.18
CA GLY A 181 23.94 8.92 13.55
C GLY A 181 23.95 7.96 12.36
N ASP A 182 22.79 7.45 11.93
CA ASP A 182 22.65 6.67 10.71
C ASP A 182 22.87 7.58 9.50
N VAL A 183 23.58 7.06 8.49
CA VAL A 183 24.04 7.87 7.35
C VAL A 183 23.71 7.22 6.02
N LEU A 184 23.08 7.99 5.14
CA LEU A 184 23.05 7.73 3.70
C LEU A 184 24.23 8.40 3.03
N LEU A 185 25.01 7.66 2.23
CA LEU A 185 26.18 8.20 1.51
C LEU A 185 26.01 8.06 0.01
N PHE A 186 26.03 9.20 -0.68
CA PHE A 186 25.82 9.28 -2.12
C PHE A 186 27.16 9.17 -2.85
N GLN A 187 27.23 8.24 -3.80
CA GLN A 187 28.39 8.06 -4.67
C GLN A 187 27.98 8.40 -6.09
N TYR A 188 28.71 9.34 -6.70
CA TYR A 188 28.44 9.79 -8.05
C TYR A 188 29.41 9.16 -9.04
N VAL A 189 28.94 8.94 -10.26
CA VAL A 189 29.78 8.58 -11.40
C VAL A 189 30.85 9.67 -11.57
N PRO A 190 32.14 9.33 -11.52
CA PRO A 190 33.22 10.29 -11.69
C PRO A 190 33.16 10.98 -13.05
N GLY A 191 33.57 12.24 -13.09
CA GLY A 191 33.85 12.94 -14.34
C GLY A 191 34.98 12.25 -15.11
N ILE A 192 34.83 12.14 -16.43
CA ILE A 192 35.94 11.77 -17.31
C ILE A 192 36.71 13.03 -17.71
N ASP A 193 38.02 13.08 -17.45
CA ASP A 193 38.89 14.21 -17.80
C ASP A 193 39.15 14.34 -19.32
N LYS A 194 38.62 13.42 -20.13
CA LYS A 194 38.80 13.37 -21.59
C LYS A 194 37.46 13.12 -22.27
N LEU A 195 37.19 13.86 -23.35
CA LEU A 195 36.05 13.60 -24.23
C LEU A 195 36.12 12.15 -24.73
N PRO A 196 35.00 11.39 -24.72
CA PRO A 196 34.96 10.06 -25.30
C PRO A 196 35.34 10.10 -26.79
N GLU A 197 35.98 9.04 -27.29
CA GLU A 197 36.27 8.89 -28.71
C GLU A 197 34.95 8.78 -29.49
N TYR A 198 34.83 9.52 -30.60
CA TYR A 198 33.61 9.57 -31.40
C TYR A 198 33.21 8.16 -31.86
N GLY A 199 32.05 7.66 -31.41
CA GLY A 199 31.54 6.33 -31.73
C GLY A 199 31.80 5.24 -30.68
N SER A 200 32.41 5.55 -29.52
CA SER A 200 32.50 4.59 -28.41
C SER A 200 31.15 4.49 -27.68
N ALA A 201 30.47 3.34 -27.80
CA ALA A 201 29.20 3.02 -27.15
C ALA A 201 29.32 2.79 -25.62
N THR A 202 30.21 3.50 -24.94
CA THR A 202 30.55 3.24 -23.53
C THR A 202 30.35 4.50 -22.70
N MET A 203 29.11 4.90 -22.44
CA MET A 203 28.74 5.48 -21.14
C MET A 203 27.29 5.09 -20.80
N ALA A 204 27.11 3.88 -20.25
CA ALA A 204 25.93 3.50 -19.46
C ALA A 204 25.91 4.16 -18.06
N GLN A 205 26.93 4.98 -17.76
CA GLN A 205 27.10 5.68 -16.49
C GLN A 205 27.51 7.11 -16.85
N VAL A 206 26.54 8.01 -16.85
CA VAL A 206 26.76 9.41 -17.21
C VAL A 206 27.49 10.11 -16.07
N ALA A 207 28.63 10.73 -16.37
CA ALA A 207 29.38 11.52 -15.41
C ALA A 207 28.49 12.60 -14.80
N GLY A 208 28.28 12.56 -13.48
CA GLY A 208 27.25 13.42 -12.90
C GLY A 208 26.23 12.67 -12.08
N SER A 209 25.81 11.51 -12.59
CA SER A 209 24.72 10.70 -12.04
C SER A 209 25.10 10.01 -10.74
N ILE A 210 24.11 9.64 -9.95
CA ILE A 210 24.26 8.88 -8.70
C ILE A 210 24.46 7.42 -9.07
N ALA A 211 25.67 6.91 -8.87
CA ALA A 211 26.01 5.51 -9.18
C ALA A 211 25.45 4.56 -8.11
N SER A 212 25.54 4.97 -6.85
CA SER A 212 25.05 4.18 -5.72
C SER A 212 24.80 5.02 -4.48
N VAL A 213 23.95 4.52 -3.61
CA VAL A 213 23.74 5.05 -2.25
C VAL A 213 24.09 3.96 -1.25
N ARG A 214 25.00 4.28 -0.31
CA ARG A 214 25.30 3.38 0.81
C ARG A 214 24.34 3.63 1.96
N LEU A 215 23.67 2.56 2.37
CA LEU A 215 22.70 2.53 3.45
C LEU A 215 23.39 2.48 4.83
N PRO A 216 22.66 2.73 5.94
CA PRO A 216 23.25 2.70 7.27
C PRO A 216 23.84 1.35 7.68
N ASN A 217 23.27 0.24 7.19
CA ASN A 217 23.81 -1.11 7.40
C ASN A 217 25.09 -1.40 6.57
N GLY A 218 25.51 -0.48 5.71
CA GLY A 218 26.72 -0.57 4.89
C GLY A 218 26.50 -1.15 3.49
N GLU A 219 25.31 -1.66 3.20
CA GLU A 219 24.92 -2.18 1.88
C GLU A 219 24.68 -1.04 0.87
N LEU A 220 24.53 -1.40 -0.40
CA LEU A 220 24.46 -0.44 -1.51
C LEU A 220 23.19 -0.65 -2.33
N ILE A 221 22.48 0.45 -2.59
CA ILE A 221 21.56 0.54 -3.73
C ILE A 221 22.39 0.96 -4.94
N GLN A 222 22.23 0.26 -6.06
CA GLN A 222 22.96 0.52 -7.30
C GLN A 222 22.02 0.99 -8.40
N TYR A 223 22.47 1.95 -9.21
CA TYR A 223 21.67 2.53 -10.28
C TYR A 223 22.39 2.44 -11.63
N GLN A 224 21.65 2.11 -12.68
CA GLN A 224 22.16 2.01 -14.05
C GLN A 224 21.46 2.98 -14.98
N TYR A 225 22.20 3.52 -15.95
CA TYR A 225 21.70 4.55 -16.85
C TYR A 225 21.86 4.16 -18.32
N GLY A 226 20.99 4.70 -19.16
CA GLY A 226 21.08 4.61 -20.61
C GLY A 226 22.06 5.62 -21.20
N SER A 227 22.31 5.51 -22.51
CA SER A 227 23.17 6.44 -23.25
C SER A 227 22.68 7.90 -23.25
N PHE A 228 21.38 8.11 -23.02
CA PHE A 228 20.76 9.43 -22.88
C PHE A 228 20.74 9.96 -21.44
N GLY A 229 21.27 9.18 -20.48
CA GLY A 229 21.28 9.53 -19.06
C GLY A 229 19.99 9.18 -18.31
N ASN A 230 19.00 8.58 -18.97
CA ASN A 230 17.81 8.06 -18.30
C ASN A 230 18.16 6.91 -17.36
N LEU A 231 17.53 6.87 -16.20
CA LEU A 231 17.65 5.78 -15.23
C LEU A 231 16.97 4.54 -15.79
N LEU A 232 17.69 3.45 -16.00
CA LEU A 232 17.16 2.20 -16.56
C LEU A 232 16.88 1.16 -15.48
N GLU A 233 17.65 1.17 -14.39
CA GLU A 233 17.55 0.13 -13.36
C GLU A 233 17.93 0.68 -11.98
N ALA A 234 17.19 0.26 -10.96
CA ALA A 234 17.58 0.34 -9.56
C ALA A 234 17.65 -1.09 -8.97
N GLN A 235 18.82 -1.46 -8.44
CA GLN A 235 19.08 -2.74 -7.80
C GLN A 235 19.28 -2.55 -6.30
N TYR A 236 18.53 -3.30 -5.51
CA TYR A 236 18.50 -3.21 -4.06
C TYR A 236 19.27 -4.37 -3.41
N PRO A 237 19.76 -4.22 -2.15
CA PRO A 237 20.49 -5.27 -1.44
C PRO A 237 19.69 -6.57 -1.24
N ASP A 238 18.38 -6.45 -1.03
CA ASP A 238 17.44 -7.59 -0.90
C ASP A 238 17.26 -8.41 -2.19
N GLY A 239 17.90 -8.00 -3.30
CA GLY A 239 17.80 -8.65 -4.61
C GLY A 239 16.64 -8.14 -5.45
N GLN A 240 15.79 -7.24 -4.94
CA GLN A 240 14.77 -6.57 -5.74
C GLN A 240 15.42 -5.74 -6.85
N VAL A 241 14.80 -5.76 -8.02
CA VAL A 241 15.17 -4.93 -9.16
C VAL A 241 13.93 -4.18 -9.65
N VAL A 242 14.09 -2.90 -9.96
CA VAL A 242 13.10 -2.10 -10.66
C VAL A 242 13.70 -1.58 -11.95
N GLU A 243 13.05 -1.88 -13.07
CA GLU A 243 13.45 -1.52 -14.42
C GLU A 243 12.55 -0.43 -15.00
N TYR A 244 13.12 0.44 -15.83
CA TYR A 244 12.44 1.59 -16.44
C TYR A 244 12.68 1.64 -17.96
N GLY A 245 11.60 1.85 -18.71
CA GLY A 245 11.58 1.95 -20.17
C GLY A 245 11.37 3.37 -20.68
N TYR A 246 12.00 3.67 -21.82
CA TYR A 246 11.97 4.98 -22.51
C TYR A 246 11.92 4.77 -24.03
N ASP A 247 10.82 4.18 -24.48
CA ASP A 247 10.70 3.64 -25.85
C ASP A 247 10.03 4.62 -26.83
N ASP A 248 9.68 5.83 -26.38
CA ASP A 248 9.09 6.87 -27.22
C ASP A 248 10.21 7.64 -27.95
N ASP A 249 10.31 7.45 -29.26
CA ASP A 249 11.32 8.11 -30.12
C ASP A 249 11.16 9.64 -30.17
N ASP A 250 9.92 10.14 -30.08
CA ASP A 250 9.63 11.58 -30.09
C ASP A 250 9.94 12.20 -28.71
N TRP A 251 9.81 11.40 -27.65
CA TRP A 251 10.05 11.79 -26.27
C TRP A 251 11.00 10.83 -25.52
N PRO A 252 12.30 10.84 -25.85
CA PRO A 252 13.26 9.84 -25.35
C PRO A 252 13.53 9.89 -23.84
N ASN A 253 13.02 10.90 -23.12
CA ASN A 253 13.13 11.04 -21.66
C ASN A 253 11.77 10.84 -20.96
N HIS A 254 10.72 10.48 -21.69
CA HIS A 254 9.43 10.13 -21.13
C HIS A 254 9.38 8.67 -20.70
N LEU A 255 9.03 8.44 -19.43
CA LEU A 255 8.91 7.10 -18.86
C LEU A 255 7.76 6.35 -19.55
N SER A 256 8.08 5.38 -20.40
CA SER A 256 7.10 4.57 -21.13
C SER A 256 6.78 3.25 -20.45
N GLY A 257 7.65 2.77 -19.55
CA GLY A 257 7.47 1.50 -18.85
C GLY A 257 8.12 1.46 -17.48
N ARG A 258 7.53 0.71 -16.54
CA ARG A 258 8.12 0.35 -15.24
C ARG A 258 7.79 -1.10 -14.92
N GLN A 259 8.79 -1.84 -14.44
CA GLN A 259 8.62 -3.22 -13.97
C GLN A 259 9.36 -3.43 -12.65
N SER A 260 8.73 -4.09 -11.69
CA SER A 260 9.33 -4.44 -10.39
C SER A 260 9.36 -5.96 -10.23
N SER A 261 10.51 -6.51 -9.82
CA SER A 261 10.69 -7.95 -9.63
C SER A 261 9.86 -8.54 -8.48
N VAL A 262 9.41 -7.70 -7.53
CA VAL A 262 8.59 -8.09 -6.38
C VAL A 262 7.11 -7.95 -6.68
N GLU A 263 6.70 -6.84 -7.30
CA GLU A 263 5.28 -6.60 -7.61
C GLU A 263 4.79 -7.50 -8.75
N GLY A 264 5.68 -7.95 -9.65
CA GLY A 264 5.33 -8.74 -10.83
C GLY A 264 4.49 -7.97 -11.86
N ARG A 265 4.21 -6.68 -11.61
CA ARG A 265 3.39 -5.80 -12.46
C ARG A 265 4.26 -5.08 -13.48
N ILE A 266 3.70 -4.92 -14.68
CA ILE A 266 4.26 -4.10 -15.75
C ILE A 266 3.29 -2.96 -16.00
N SER A 267 3.73 -1.73 -15.76
CA SER A 267 2.97 -0.50 -16.04
C SER A 267 3.56 0.19 -17.26
N GLU A 268 2.71 0.58 -18.21
CA GLU A 268 3.08 1.25 -19.46
C GLU A 268 2.33 2.59 -19.60
N TRP A 269 2.99 3.56 -20.23
CA TRP A 269 2.41 4.88 -20.51
C TRP A 269 2.63 5.29 -21.96
N ARG A 270 1.67 6.06 -22.50
CA ARG A 270 1.74 6.63 -23.85
C ARG A 270 1.53 8.13 -23.83
N TYR A 271 2.19 8.80 -24.76
CA TYR A 271 2.22 10.25 -24.87
C TYR A 271 1.67 10.69 -26.24
N ASP A 272 1.11 11.89 -26.29
CA ASP A 272 0.77 12.53 -27.56
C ASP A 272 1.96 13.27 -28.18
N SER A 273 1.76 13.86 -29.36
CA SER A 273 2.78 14.65 -30.05
C SER A 273 3.26 15.88 -29.29
N SER A 274 2.56 16.28 -28.23
CA SER A 274 2.89 17.41 -27.36
C SER A 274 3.61 16.98 -26.08
N GLY A 275 3.79 15.66 -25.88
CA GLY A 275 4.43 15.09 -24.71
C GLY A 275 3.51 14.95 -23.51
N GLN A 276 2.19 15.07 -23.70
CA GLN A 276 1.21 14.88 -22.64
C GLN A 276 0.85 13.41 -22.54
N ALA A 277 0.86 12.85 -21.33
CA ALA A 277 0.43 11.47 -21.12
C ALA A 277 -1.07 11.32 -21.43
N ILE A 278 -1.39 10.34 -22.27
CA ILE A 278 -2.74 10.06 -22.79
C ILE A 278 -3.21 8.64 -22.46
N ALA A 279 -2.34 7.76 -21.99
CA ALA A 279 -2.76 6.43 -21.57
C ALA A 279 -1.89 5.89 -20.44
N TRP A 280 -2.50 5.03 -19.63
CA TRP A 280 -1.84 4.12 -18.71
C TRP A 280 -2.40 2.73 -18.96
N ILE A 281 -1.53 1.74 -19.08
CA ILE A 281 -1.86 0.34 -19.34
C ILE A 281 -1.11 -0.49 -18.31
N GLU A 282 -1.78 -1.48 -17.73
CA GLU A 282 -1.18 -2.38 -16.77
C GLU A 282 -1.62 -3.83 -17.05
N GLU A 283 -0.75 -4.80 -16.70
CA GLU A 283 -1.03 -6.24 -16.83
C GLU A 283 -1.46 -6.67 -18.25
N GLY A 284 -0.84 -6.08 -19.28
CA GLY A 284 -1.15 -6.38 -20.68
C GLY A 284 -2.51 -5.86 -21.15
N GLY A 285 -3.09 -4.89 -20.44
CA GLY A 285 -4.37 -4.26 -20.80
C GLY A 285 -5.57 -4.74 -20.02
N ARG A 286 -5.38 -5.53 -18.94
CA ARG A 286 -6.45 -5.87 -17.99
C ARG A 286 -6.89 -4.65 -17.19
N ASN A 287 -5.93 -3.79 -16.85
CA ASN A 287 -6.16 -2.50 -16.19
C ASN A 287 -5.61 -1.36 -17.06
N GLY A 288 -6.24 -0.19 -16.96
CA GLY A 288 -5.78 0.98 -17.70
C GLY A 288 -6.83 2.05 -17.93
N LEU A 289 -6.39 3.10 -18.61
CA LEU A 289 -7.24 4.19 -19.07
C LEU A 289 -6.62 4.91 -20.27
N GLU A 290 -7.49 5.62 -20.99
CA GLU A 290 -7.16 6.57 -22.03
C GLU A 290 -7.73 7.95 -21.69
N ILE A 291 -7.00 9.01 -22.03
CA ILE A 291 -7.35 10.41 -21.78
C ILE A 291 -7.45 11.13 -23.12
N VAL A 292 -8.62 11.68 -23.41
CA VAL A 292 -8.86 12.55 -24.56
C VAL A 292 -9.10 13.96 -24.06
N ARG A 293 -8.13 14.86 -24.27
CA ARG A 293 -8.25 16.29 -23.94
C ARG A 293 -8.92 17.03 -25.09
N ASP A 294 -9.76 18.01 -24.79
CA ASP A 294 -10.36 18.85 -25.81
C ASP A 294 -9.25 19.63 -26.53
N SER A 295 -9.15 19.47 -27.85
CA SER A 295 -8.21 20.26 -28.64
C SER A 295 -8.62 21.72 -28.63
N VAL A 296 -7.74 22.62 -28.20
CA VAL A 296 -7.87 24.07 -28.49
C VAL A 296 -7.56 24.28 -29.97
N SER A 297 -8.42 23.78 -30.86
CA SER A 297 -8.32 24.08 -32.28
C SER A 297 -8.86 25.48 -32.52
N GLY A 298 -7.96 26.41 -32.82
CA GLY A 298 -8.33 27.68 -33.41
C GLY A 298 -8.96 27.44 -34.78
N ASP A 299 -10.29 27.36 -34.83
CA ASP A 299 -11.19 27.92 -35.85
C ASP A 299 -12.60 27.34 -35.64
N SER A 300 -13.36 27.92 -34.71
CA SER A 300 -14.81 27.73 -34.66
C SER A 300 -15.44 28.99 -34.07
N SER A 301 -15.92 29.85 -34.97
CA SER A 301 -16.85 30.91 -34.63
C SER A 301 -18.06 30.30 -33.93
N VAL A 302 -18.19 30.60 -32.63
CA VAL A 302 -19.11 30.07 -31.60
C VAL A 302 -18.48 28.96 -30.74
N ALA A 303 -17.43 29.32 -29.99
CA ALA A 303 -17.09 28.68 -28.73
C ALA A 303 -17.56 29.61 -27.60
N GLU A 304 -18.35 29.09 -26.66
CA GLU A 304 -18.65 29.75 -25.38
C GLU A 304 -17.31 30.14 -24.71
N PRO A 305 -17.20 31.30 -24.03
CA PRO A 305 -15.96 31.70 -23.39
C PRO A 305 -15.60 30.72 -22.25
N GLY A 306 -14.44 30.07 -22.35
CA GLY A 306 -13.64 29.71 -21.16
C GLY A 306 -13.83 28.34 -20.52
N THR A 307 -14.42 27.34 -21.18
CA THR A 307 -14.44 25.95 -20.69
C THR A 307 -13.56 25.04 -21.56
N SER A 308 -12.63 24.32 -20.95
CA SER A 308 -11.82 23.25 -21.56
C SER A 308 -12.00 21.99 -20.71
N GLY A 309 -11.88 20.82 -21.30
CA GLY A 309 -12.08 19.58 -20.56
C GLY A 309 -11.32 18.39 -21.12
N ALA A 310 -11.49 17.25 -20.45
CA ALA A 310 -10.96 15.96 -20.85
C ALA A 310 -11.95 14.84 -20.54
N VAL A 311 -11.97 13.81 -21.37
CA VAL A 311 -12.69 12.57 -21.11
C VAL A 311 -11.67 11.49 -20.80
N VAL A 312 -11.77 10.90 -19.61
CA VAL A 312 -11.03 9.71 -19.23
C VAL A 312 -11.92 8.50 -19.49
N THR A 313 -11.44 7.55 -20.29
CA THR A 313 -12.11 6.27 -20.56
C THR A 313 -11.30 5.15 -19.93
N TYR A 314 -11.90 4.40 -19.02
CA TYR A 314 -11.25 3.27 -18.36
C TYR A 314 -11.44 1.99 -19.18
N VAL A 315 -10.61 0.97 -18.94
CA VAL A 315 -10.70 -0.33 -19.65
C VAL A 315 -12.07 -1.01 -19.47
N ASP A 316 -12.72 -0.79 -18.33
CA ASP A 316 -14.09 -1.25 -18.00
C ASP A 316 -15.21 -0.55 -18.84
N GLY A 317 -14.86 0.43 -19.67
CA GLY A 317 -15.78 1.23 -20.48
C GLY A 317 -16.40 2.44 -19.77
N ARG A 318 -16.16 2.61 -18.47
CA ARG A 318 -16.56 3.79 -17.70
C ARG A 318 -15.88 5.03 -18.26
N LYS A 319 -16.60 6.16 -18.21
CA LYS A 319 -16.09 7.46 -18.65
C LYS A 319 -16.28 8.50 -17.57
N THR A 320 -15.25 9.31 -17.36
CA THR A 320 -15.31 10.48 -16.48
C THR A 320 -14.97 11.71 -17.31
N ARG A 321 -15.88 12.69 -17.33
CA ARG A 321 -15.63 14.01 -17.89
C ARG A 321 -15.05 14.91 -16.81
N TYR A 322 -13.97 15.58 -17.15
CA TYR A 322 -13.36 16.65 -16.39
C TYR A 322 -13.57 17.95 -17.15
N ASP A 323 -14.13 18.95 -16.49
CA ASP A 323 -14.27 20.29 -17.04
C ASP A 323 -13.55 21.27 -16.13
N TRP A 324 -12.76 22.15 -16.74
CA TRP A 324 -12.06 23.22 -16.04
C TRP A 324 -12.28 24.56 -16.73
N SER A 325 -12.55 25.58 -15.92
CA SER A 325 -12.67 26.97 -16.36
C SER A 325 -11.55 27.80 -15.77
N GLY A 326 -10.79 28.51 -16.62
CA GLY A 326 -9.82 29.51 -16.17
C GLY A 326 -10.41 30.91 -16.30
N GLU A 327 -10.32 31.73 -15.25
CA GLU A 327 -10.47 33.18 -15.43
C GLU A 327 -9.25 33.71 -16.20
N ASN A 328 -9.47 34.04 -17.47
CA ASN A 328 -8.52 34.68 -18.40
C ASN A 328 -7.43 33.79 -19.03
N GLY A 329 -7.81 32.88 -19.93
CA GLY A 329 -7.15 32.71 -21.25
C GLY A 329 -5.62 32.56 -21.36
N GLY A 330 -4.91 32.14 -20.31
CA GLY A 330 -3.47 31.89 -20.33
C GLY A 330 -3.00 31.22 -19.03
N PHE A 331 -2.02 30.32 -19.16
CA PHE A 331 -1.31 29.59 -18.08
C PHE A 331 -0.43 30.51 -17.20
N SER A 332 -0.86 31.72 -16.84
CA SER A 332 -0.04 32.59 -16.00
C SER A 332 -0.83 33.45 -15.00
N ASP A 333 -0.55 33.18 -13.73
CA ASP A 333 -0.54 34.07 -12.57
C ASP A 333 -1.79 34.93 -12.29
N ARG A 334 -2.43 34.60 -11.16
CA ARG A 334 -2.40 35.44 -9.94
C ARG A 334 -3.24 34.92 -8.77
N ASN A 335 -4.14 33.97 -9.01
CA ASN A 335 -4.97 33.37 -7.96
C ASN A 335 -5.80 32.18 -8.50
N GLY A 336 -5.31 31.47 -9.52
CA GLY A 336 -6.10 30.53 -10.31
C GLY A 336 -6.49 29.28 -9.53
N THR A 337 -7.49 29.36 -8.65
CA THR A 337 -8.31 28.21 -8.30
C THR A 337 -8.97 27.72 -9.58
N PHE A 338 -8.41 26.68 -10.17
CA PHE A 338 -9.09 25.92 -11.21
C PHE A 338 -10.30 25.27 -10.55
N ASN A 339 -11.49 25.73 -10.91
CA ASN A 339 -12.70 24.98 -10.62
C ASN A 339 -12.71 23.79 -11.58
N ILE A 340 -12.26 22.65 -11.08
CA ILE A 340 -12.33 21.38 -11.79
C ILE A 340 -13.58 20.68 -11.28
N THR A 341 -14.61 20.67 -12.12
CA THR A 341 -15.79 19.85 -11.90
C THR A 341 -15.59 18.55 -12.65
N CYS A 342 -15.97 17.45 -12.02
CA CYS A 342 -16.03 16.17 -12.71
C CYS A 342 -17.31 15.47 -12.29
N ASP A 343 -17.93 14.79 -13.24
CA ASP A 343 -19.27 14.22 -13.07
C ASP A 343 -19.32 13.10 -11.99
N ASN A 344 -18.16 12.58 -11.57
CA ASN A 344 -18.00 11.52 -10.57
C ASN A 344 -16.94 11.83 -9.48
N CYS A 345 -16.68 13.10 -9.14
CA CYS A 345 -15.69 13.50 -8.12
C CYS A 345 -16.33 13.89 -6.78
N VAL A 346 -15.56 13.89 -5.68
CA VAL A 346 -15.98 14.39 -4.34
C VAL A 346 -16.61 15.80 -4.48
N PRO A 347 -17.76 16.15 -3.88
CA PRO A 347 -18.27 17.51 -3.78
C PRO A 347 -17.47 18.35 -2.78
N GLU A 348 -17.34 19.66 -3.02
CA GLU A 348 -16.64 20.61 -2.10
C GLU A 348 -17.29 20.78 -0.72
N THR A 349 -18.54 20.36 -0.54
CA THR A 349 -19.33 20.60 0.69
C THR A 349 -19.50 19.38 1.58
N ALA A 350 -18.67 18.34 1.43
CA ALA A 350 -18.74 17.18 2.31
C ALA A 350 -18.42 17.61 3.77
N PRO A 351 -19.27 17.27 4.76
CA PRO A 351 -19.04 17.69 6.14
C PRO A 351 -17.81 16.99 6.70
N SER A 352 -16.89 17.77 7.27
CA SER A 352 -15.83 17.22 8.11
C SER A 352 -16.46 16.59 9.35
N SER A 353 -16.26 15.29 9.54
CA SER A 353 -16.73 14.58 10.73
C SER A 353 -15.95 15.08 11.94
N GLY A 354 -16.52 16.03 12.67
CA GLY A 354 -15.99 16.49 13.95
C GLY A 354 -16.10 15.40 15.02
N PRO A 355 -15.10 15.24 15.90
CA PRO A 355 -15.08 14.14 16.86
C PRO A 355 -16.16 14.28 17.93
N VAL A 356 -16.90 13.20 18.15
CA VAL A 356 -17.78 13.00 19.32
C VAL A 356 -16.92 12.53 20.49
N LYS A 357 -16.94 13.27 21.60
CA LYS A 357 -16.13 12.97 22.80
C LYS A 357 -16.68 11.78 23.58
N GLY A 358 -15.93 10.67 23.59
CA GLY A 358 -16.05 9.59 24.56
C GLY A 358 -15.20 9.84 25.82
N PRO A 359 -15.43 9.11 26.92
CA PRO A 359 -14.70 9.30 28.18
C PRO A 359 -13.25 8.77 28.11
N GLN A 360 -12.34 9.47 28.79
CA GLN A 360 -10.90 9.22 28.85
C GLN A 360 -10.57 7.90 29.58
N SER A 361 -9.93 6.93 28.91
CA SER A 361 -9.17 5.84 29.54
C SER A 361 -7.66 6.03 29.32
N THR A 362 -6.84 5.43 30.18
CA THR A 362 -5.37 5.36 30.01
C THR A 362 -5.01 4.23 29.02
N ASP A 363 -4.03 4.43 28.13
CA ASP A 363 -3.48 3.40 27.20
C ASP A 363 -2.02 3.06 27.57
N PRO A 364 -1.78 2.20 28.57
CA PRO A 364 -0.42 1.87 29.04
C PRO A 364 0.45 1.19 27.97
N MET A 365 -0.16 0.40 27.08
CA MET A 365 0.57 -0.24 25.99
C MET A 365 1.06 0.80 24.98
N GLY A 366 0.23 1.78 24.63
CA GLY A 366 0.63 2.90 23.77
C GLY A 366 1.85 3.66 24.32
N ASP A 367 1.81 4.01 25.60
CA ASP A 367 2.92 4.71 26.27
C ASP A 367 4.22 3.88 26.28
N ALA A 368 4.10 2.57 26.52
CA ALA A 368 5.23 1.64 26.50
C ALA A 368 5.82 1.48 25.09
N VAL A 369 4.97 1.40 24.06
CA VAL A 369 5.40 1.32 22.66
C VAL A 369 6.12 2.60 22.24
N ALA A 370 5.61 3.78 22.60
CA ALA A 370 6.26 5.06 22.33
C ALA A 370 7.68 5.08 22.90
N SER A 371 7.82 4.60 24.14
CA SER A 371 9.09 4.53 24.86
C SER A 371 10.05 3.51 24.24
N LEU A 372 9.55 2.34 23.86
CA LEU A 372 10.31 1.31 23.15
C LEU A 372 10.86 1.88 21.84
N TRP A 373 9.99 2.45 21.01
CA TRP A 373 10.37 2.98 19.70
C TRP A 373 11.43 4.08 19.82
N ALA A 374 11.25 5.03 20.73
CA ALA A 374 12.21 6.12 20.96
C ALA A 374 13.56 5.63 21.52
N GLY A 375 13.59 4.44 22.10
CA GLY A 375 14.79 3.80 22.65
C GLY A 375 15.50 2.85 21.70
N LEU A 376 14.93 2.55 20.52
CA LEU A 376 15.51 1.59 19.57
C LEU A 376 16.88 2.06 19.07
N LYS A 377 17.83 1.12 19.06
CA LYS A 377 19.20 1.35 18.58
C LYS A 377 19.56 0.32 17.54
N ARG A 378 19.95 0.78 16.36
CA ARG A 378 20.44 -0.10 15.28
C ARG A 378 21.70 -0.84 15.73
N LEU A 379 21.76 -2.13 15.43
CA LEU A 379 22.93 -2.95 15.59
C LEU A 379 23.82 -2.85 14.34
N ASN A 380 25.07 -2.45 14.53
CA ASN A 380 26.07 -2.38 13.47
C ASN A 380 26.71 -3.76 13.25
N ASP A 381 25.96 -4.74 12.77
CA ASP A 381 26.44 -6.11 12.72
C ASP A 381 26.84 -6.54 11.31
N ALA A 382 27.94 -5.96 10.81
CA ALA A 382 28.60 -6.39 9.57
C ALA A 382 29.21 -7.82 9.64
N SER A 383 28.87 -8.61 10.67
CA SER A 383 29.58 -9.85 11.02
C SER A 383 28.71 -11.08 11.31
N THR A 384 27.38 -11.02 11.18
CA THR A 384 26.50 -12.07 11.70
C THR A 384 25.40 -12.50 10.74
N GLY A 385 25.74 -12.98 9.54
CA GLY A 385 24.83 -13.82 8.73
C GLY A 385 23.41 -13.27 8.48
N GLN A 386 23.19 -11.96 8.63
CA GLN A 386 21.91 -11.30 8.40
C GLN A 386 21.55 -11.39 6.92
N PRO A 387 20.27 -11.59 6.57
CA PRO A 387 19.79 -11.46 5.21
C PRO A 387 20.13 -10.07 4.65
N SER A 388 20.45 -10.02 3.36
CA SER A 388 20.75 -8.75 2.70
C SER A 388 19.49 -7.89 2.61
N GLY A 389 19.62 -6.57 2.80
CA GLY A 389 18.50 -5.63 2.79
C GLY A 389 17.80 -5.44 4.13
N GLU A 390 18.28 -6.06 5.20
CA GLU A 390 17.66 -5.96 6.54
C GLU A 390 18.48 -5.09 7.52
N SER A 391 17.80 -4.59 8.55
CA SER A 391 18.37 -3.84 9.68
C SER A 391 17.79 -4.33 10.98
N THR A 392 18.64 -4.57 11.97
CA THR A 392 18.22 -5.03 13.30
C THR A 392 18.42 -3.95 14.35
N TYR A 393 17.51 -3.90 15.30
CA TYR A 393 17.46 -2.93 16.37
C TYR A 393 17.27 -3.63 17.72
N ASP A 394 17.96 -3.13 18.75
CA ASP A 394 17.71 -3.48 20.14
C ASP A 394 16.95 -2.35 20.83
N GLY A 395 15.94 -2.71 21.63
CA GLY A 395 15.10 -1.80 22.38
C GLY A 395 14.64 -2.38 23.72
N VAL A 396 13.94 -1.57 24.49
CA VAL A 396 13.43 -1.92 25.81
C VAL A 396 11.97 -1.52 25.92
N TYR A 397 11.08 -2.49 26.14
CA TYR A 397 9.67 -2.27 26.42
C TYR A 397 9.47 -2.08 27.94
N PRO A 398 9.05 -0.88 28.40
CA PRO A 398 8.92 -0.60 29.81
C PRO A 398 7.65 -1.22 30.40
N HIS A 399 7.73 -1.67 31.64
CA HIS A 399 6.58 -2.20 32.37
C HIS A 399 6.78 -2.05 33.88
N GLU A 400 5.73 -1.80 34.67
CA GLU A 400 5.85 -1.57 36.12
C GLU A 400 6.50 -2.73 36.88
N GLN A 401 6.19 -3.94 36.45
CA GLN A 401 6.78 -5.16 37.01
C GLN A 401 8.24 -5.38 36.60
N GLY A 402 8.77 -4.60 35.65
CA GLY A 402 10.15 -4.54 35.17
C GLY A 402 10.27 -4.74 33.65
N ASP A 403 11.22 -4.04 33.04
CA ASP A 403 11.38 -3.88 31.59
C ASP A 403 11.72 -5.18 30.84
N ILE A 404 11.33 -5.22 29.56
CA ILE A 404 11.52 -6.35 28.64
C ILE A 404 12.46 -5.95 27.50
N ALA A 405 13.47 -6.77 27.24
CA ALA A 405 14.31 -6.59 26.06
C ALA A 405 13.53 -6.98 24.80
N VAL A 406 13.57 -6.11 23.79
CA VAL A 406 12.95 -6.33 22.49
C VAL A 406 14.02 -6.23 21.42
N LYS A 407 14.04 -7.20 20.52
CA LYS A 407 14.87 -7.15 19.32
C LYS A 407 13.97 -7.13 18.10
N LEU A 408 14.26 -6.24 17.16
CA LEU A 408 13.45 -5.99 15.97
C LEU A 408 14.34 -6.15 14.74
N THR A 409 13.83 -6.74 13.67
CA THR A 409 14.44 -6.69 12.34
C THR A 409 13.44 -6.09 11.35
N THR A 410 13.90 -5.13 10.55
CA THR A 410 13.13 -4.50 9.49
C THR A 410 13.82 -4.67 8.15
N ASP A 411 13.04 -4.61 7.07
CA ASP A 411 13.60 -4.45 5.73
C ASP A 411 14.07 -3.01 5.46
N ARG A 412 14.59 -2.76 4.26
CA ARG A 412 15.09 -1.45 3.81
C ARG A 412 14.01 -0.36 3.76
N THR A 413 12.74 -0.73 3.70
CA THR A 413 11.58 0.18 3.67
C THR A 413 10.97 0.38 5.05
N GLY A 414 11.56 -0.21 6.09
CA GLY A 414 11.14 -0.06 7.47
C GLY A 414 9.98 -0.99 7.86
N HIS A 415 9.59 -1.96 7.02
CA HIS A 415 8.61 -2.96 7.43
C HIS A 415 9.23 -3.95 8.40
N ILE A 416 8.53 -4.27 9.47
CA ILE A 416 9.00 -5.21 10.48
C ILE A 416 8.95 -6.62 9.90
N LYS A 417 10.10 -7.29 9.78
CA LYS A 417 10.22 -8.69 9.34
C LYS A 417 10.19 -9.65 10.53
N GLN A 418 10.79 -9.25 11.65
CA GLN A 418 10.85 -10.07 12.85
C GLN A 418 10.84 -9.20 14.11
N MET A 419 10.21 -9.70 15.17
CA MET A 419 10.30 -9.15 16.52
C MET A 419 10.56 -10.28 17.52
N VAL A 420 11.39 -10.04 18.52
CA VAL A 420 11.72 -10.97 19.61
C VAL A 420 11.36 -10.32 20.94
N LEU A 421 10.54 -11.00 21.72
CA LEU A 421 10.12 -10.64 23.07
C LEU A 421 10.69 -11.65 24.06
N GLY A 422 11.75 -11.27 24.78
CA GLY A 422 12.50 -12.22 25.61
C GLY A 422 13.17 -13.30 24.76
N GLU A 423 12.73 -14.55 24.88
CA GLU A 423 13.23 -15.70 24.11
C GLU A 423 12.27 -16.11 22.96
N LEU A 424 11.09 -15.49 22.88
CA LEU A 424 10.06 -15.84 21.92
C LEU A 424 10.08 -14.86 20.76
N THR A 425 10.11 -15.37 19.54
CA THR A 425 9.88 -14.55 18.36
C THR A 425 8.37 -14.34 18.18
N PHE A 426 7.98 -13.22 17.57
CA PHE A 426 6.62 -13.00 17.08
C PHE A 426 6.16 -14.18 16.22
N SER A 427 7.06 -14.67 15.38
CA SER A 427 6.82 -15.84 14.52
C SER A 427 6.44 -17.08 15.31
N GLU A 428 7.19 -17.38 16.37
CA GLU A 428 6.93 -18.52 17.24
C GLU A 428 5.65 -18.33 18.04
N LEU A 429 5.36 -17.11 18.51
CA LEU A 429 4.11 -16.80 19.22
C LEU A 429 2.89 -16.96 18.32
N ALA A 430 2.96 -16.43 17.10
CA ALA A 430 1.98 -16.70 16.06
C ALA A 430 1.88 -18.21 15.86
N ARG A 431 2.97 -18.94 15.61
CA ARG A 431 2.94 -20.42 15.46
C ARG A 431 2.17 -21.09 16.56
N ARG A 432 2.50 -20.79 17.80
CA ARG A 432 2.00 -21.55 18.95
C ARG A 432 0.54 -21.24 19.19
N SER A 433 0.12 -19.97 19.04
CA SER A 433 -1.30 -19.59 19.08
C SER A 433 -2.12 -20.26 17.99
N LEU A 434 -1.46 -20.76 16.96
CA LEU A 434 -2.07 -21.29 15.78
C LEU A 434 -1.98 -22.83 15.66
N THR A 435 -0.91 -23.43 16.16
CA THR A 435 -0.61 -24.88 15.98
C THR A 435 -0.79 -25.69 17.26
N GLU A 436 -0.82 -25.03 18.42
CA GLU A 436 -0.83 -25.71 19.71
C GLU A 436 -2.16 -25.45 20.43
N SER A 437 -2.63 -26.46 21.17
CA SER A 437 -3.71 -26.28 22.14
C SER A 437 -3.18 -25.51 23.36
N LEU A 438 -3.13 -24.18 23.23
CA LEU A 438 -2.68 -23.30 24.29
C LEU A 438 -3.74 -23.20 25.39
N PRO A 439 -3.33 -23.03 26.66
CA PRO A 439 -4.25 -22.79 27.77
C PRO A 439 -5.03 -21.48 27.57
N PRO A 440 -6.25 -21.37 28.11
CA PRO A 440 -6.98 -20.11 28.09
C PRO A 440 -6.19 -19.05 28.85
N CYS A 441 -6.14 -17.83 28.32
CA CYS A 441 -5.50 -16.69 29.01
C CYS A 441 -6.21 -16.31 30.31
N PHE A 442 -7.44 -16.81 30.48
CA PHE A 442 -8.28 -16.62 31.65
C PHE A 442 -8.41 -17.95 32.40
N ALA A 443 -7.48 -18.23 33.31
CA ALA A 443 -7.56 -19.38 34.20
C ALA A 443 -7.36 -18.94 35.67
N GLY A 444 -8.41 -18.96 36.49
CA GLY A 444 -8.37 -18.65 37.92
C GLY A 444 -9.54 -17.80 38.43
N GLU A 445 -9.53 -17.48 39.74
CA GLU A 445 -10.60 -16.68 40.40
C GLU A 445 -10.48 -15.16 40.14
N ASN A 446 -9.35 -14.69 39.60
CA ASN A 446 -9.12 -13.27 39.30
C ASN A 446 -9.11 -13.04 37.78
N LEU A 447 -10.13 -12.36 37.27
CA LEU A 447 -10.18 -11.89 35.89
C LEU A 447 -9.14 -10.76 35.69
N PRO A 448 -8.33 -10.79 34.63
CA PRO A 448 -7.39 -9.72 34.31
C PRO A 448 -8.13 -8.42 33.98
N ASN A 449 -7.48 -7.29 34.19
CA ASN A 449 -8.03 -6.00 33.78
C ASN A 449 -8.01 -5.91 32.25
N PRO A 450 -9.17 -5.79 31.59
CA PRO A 450 -9.23 -5.68 30.12
C PRO A 450 -8.44 -4.49 29.58
N GLU A 451 -8.32 -3.40 30.34
CA GLU A 451 -7.62 -2.18 29.91
C GLU A 451 -6.09 -2.32 29.89
N THR A 452 -5.53 -3.29 30.63
CA THR A 452 -4.07 -3.52 30.69
C THR A 452 -3.66 -4.88 30.13
N PHE A 453 -4.63 -5.67 29.68
CA PHE A 453 -4.41 -7.07 29.29
C PHE A 453 -3.24 -7.24 28.32
N SER A 454 -3.23 -6.55 27.18
CA SER A 454 -2.17 -6.67 26.18
C SER A 454 -0.82 -6.19 26.72
N HIS A 455 -0.80 -5.09 27.47
CA HIS A 455 0.40 -4.57 28.14
C HIS A 455 1.02 -5.60 29.11
N ASP A 456 0.18 -6.19 29.97
CA ASP A 456 0.58 -7.20 30.96
C ASP A 456 1.04 -8.51 30.28
N ARG A 457 0.40 -8.89 29.16
CA ARG A 457 0.78 -10.08 28.39
C ARG A 457 2.14 -9.92 27.72
N VAL A 458 2.47 -8.75 27.14
CA VAL A 458 3.81 -8.48 26.59
C VAL A 458 4.89 -8.70 27.66
N GLN A 459 4.65 -8.23 28.89
CA GLN A 459 5.56 -8.48 30.01
C GLN A 459 5.68 -9.96 30.36
N ALA A 460 4.56 -10.67 30.42
CA ALA A 460 4.55 -12.07 30.84
C ALA A 460 5.34 -12.91 29.84
N LEU A 461 5.08 -12.70 28.55
CA LEU A 461 5.79 -13.35 27.45
C LEU A 461 7.29 -13.02 27.45
N GLY A 462 7.64 -11.75 27.64
CA GLY A 462 9.03 -11.31 27.73
C GLY A 462 9.81 -11.92 28.90
N ARG A 463 9.11 -12.46 29.91
CA ARG A 463 9.69 -13.18 31.06
C ARG A 463 9.66 -14.69 30.94
N GLY A 464 9.24 -15.21 29.79
CA GLY A 464 9.14 -16.64 29.53
C GLY A 464 7.93 -17.30 30.17
N ALA A 465 6.83 -16.56 30.39
CA ALA A 465 5.56 -17.19 30.69
C ALA A 465 5.10 -18.07 29.52
N GLU A 466 4.38 -19.16 29.82
CA GLU A 466 3.78 -19.97 28.76
C GLU A 466 2.76 -19.13 27.96
N PRO A 467 2.80 -19.22 26.62
CA PRO A 467 1.79 -18.63 25.76
C PRO A 467 0.39 -19.18 26.04
N CYS A 468 -0.60 -18.33 25.85
CA CYS A 468 -2.02 -18.61 25.96
C CYS A 468 -2.75 -18.19 24.67
N GLN A 469 -4.03 -18.55 24.55
CA GLN A 469 -4.82 -18.43 23.31
C GLN A 469 -4.90 -17.01 22.68
N LEU A 470 -4.63 -15.94 23.42
CA LEU A 470 -4.71 -14.55 22.94
C LEU A 470 -3.34 -13.90 22.66
N ASP A 471 -2.22 -14.59 22.91
CA ASP A 471 -0.90 -13.97 22.78
C ASP A 471 -0.51 -13.66 21.34
N GLY A 472 -1.00 -14.43 20.36
CA GLY A 472 -0.85 -14.08 18.94
C GLY A 472 -1.45 -12.72 18.62
N LEU A 473 -2.62 -12.39 19.19
CA LEU A 473 -3.27 -11.09 19.02
C LEU A 473 -2.52 -9.96 19.70
N VAL A 474 -2.08 -10.17 20.94
CA VAL A 474 -1.26 -9.20 21.68
C VAL A 474 -0.01 -8.85 20.89
N SER A 475 0.56 -9.84 20.22
CA SER A 475 1.74 -9.68 19.39
C SER A 475 1.44 -8.87 18.11
N VAL A 476 0.29 -9.10 17.47
CA VAL A 476 -0.17 -8.31 16.30
C VAL A 476 -0.47 -6.86 16.70
N GLU A 477 -1.14 -6.65 17.82
CA GLU A 477 -1.42 -5.31 18.36
C GLU A 477 -0.14 -4.53 18.64
N LEU A 478 0.88 -5.21 19.22
CA LEU A 478 2.19 -4.61 19.48
C LEU A 478 2.89 -4.19 18.19
N LEU A 479 2.90 -5.05 17.18
CA LEU A 479 3.49 -4.75 15.88
C LEU A 479 2.80 -3.55 15.23
N GLN A 480 1.47 -3.53 15.19
CA GLN A 480 0.71 -2.43 14.59
C GLN A 480 1.02 -1.10 15.29
N LYS A 481 1.00 -1.08 16.62
CA LYS A 481 1.36 0.14 17.38
C LYS A 481 2.79 0.59 17.06
N LEU A 482 3.75 -0.33 16.94
CA LEU A 482 5.13 0.00 16.57
C LEU A 482 5.24 0.56 15.15
N GLU A 483 4.57 -0.05 14.17
CA GLU A 483 4.58 0.40 12.78
C GLU A 483 3.95 1.79 12.63
N THR A 484 2.95 2.15 13.43
CA THR A 484 2.37 3.51 13.41
C THR A 484 3.38 4.63 13.72
N TYR A 485 4.45 4.36 14.48
CA TYR A 485 5.51 5.36 14.74
C TYR A 485 6.47 5.53 13.55
N SER A 486 6.54 4.54 12.66
CA SER A 486 7.35 4.61 11.44
C SER A 486 6.61 5.26 10.27
N SER A 487 5.29 5.47 10.38
CA SER A 487 4.46 6.10 9.35
C SER A 487 4.26 7.59 9.62
N PRO A 488 4.53 8.49 8.64
CA PRO A 488 4.36 9.92 8.82
C PRO A 488 2.90 10.34 8.63
N GLU A 489 2.02 10.04 9.58
CA GLU A 489 0.71 10.71 9.64
C GLU A 489 0.84 12.10 10.30
N PRO A 490 0.06 13.09 9.83
CA PRO A 490 0.10 14.45 10.33
C PRO A 490 -0.55 14.50 11.72
N ASP A 491 0.29 14.47 12.74
CA ASP A 491 -0.10 14.65 14.13
C ASP A 491 -0.59 16.09 14.35
N THR A 492 -1.88 16.34 14.12
CA THR A 492 -2.53 17.58 14.56
C THR A 492 -2.65 17.57 16.09
N GLY A 493 -1.55 17.89 16.77
CA GLY A 493 -1.54 18.39 18.13
C GLY A 493 -1.53 17.33 19.25
N PHE A 494 -0.34 16.86 19.59
CA PHE A 494 -0.06 16.23 20.89
C PHE A 494 -0.44 17.17 22.04
N ASN A 495 -1.46 16.80 22.82
CA ASN A 495 -1.71 17.36 24.14
C ASN A 495 -1.32 16.28 25.18
N PRO A 496 -0.29 16.50 26.01
CA PRO A 496 0.16 15.50 26.97
C PRO A 496 -0.80 15.49 28.16
N GLY A 497 -1.76 14.57 28.13
CA GLY A 497 -2.70 14.36 29.23
C GLY A 497 -4.13 14.21 28.74
N GLY A 498 -4.54 12.97 28.54
CA GLY A 498 -5.93 12.61 28.25
C GLY A 498 -6.01 11.66 27.08
N GLY A 499 -6.43 10.42 27.36
CA GLY A 499 -6.53 9.38 26.35
C GLY A 499 -7.47 9.70 25.19
N LEU A 500 -7.30 8.85 24.17
CA LEU A 500 -8.03 8.67 22.92
C LEU A 500 -7.60 9.52 21.71
N ALA A 501 -7.58 8.79 20.58
CA ALA A 501 -7.95 9.16 19.21
C ALA A 501 -6.81 9.39 18.20
N ARG A 502 -6.62 8.34 17.38
CA ARG A 502 -6.06 8.37 16.03
C ARG A 502 -6.85 9.32 15.12
N SER A 503 -6.15 10.11 14.33
CA SER A 503 -6.57 10.61 13.00
C SER A 503 -5.29 11.09 12.31
N ALA A 504 -4.97 10.68 11.08
CA ALA A 504 -5.74 10.85 9.85
C ALA A 504 -5.05 10.06 8.70
N SER A 505 -5.70 9.13 7.98
CA SER A 505 -6.84 9.42 7.11
C SER A 505 -7.29 8.22 6.25
N ASP A 506 -7.75 7.13 6.87
CA ASP A 506 -8.69 6.25 6.18
C ASP A 506 -10.08 6.88 6.30
N VAL A 507 -10.62 7.39 5.19
CA VAL A 507 -12.06 7.69 5.11
C VAL A 507 -12.77 6.40 5.55
N PRO A 508 -13.54 6.37 6.64
CA PRO A 508 -14.15 5.11 7.10
C PRO A 508 -15.09 4.53 6.04
N TRP A 509 -15.25 3.20 5.96
CA TRP A 509 -16.06 2.63 4.86
C TRP A 509 -17.51 3.03 4.91
N TRP A 510 -18.00 3.38 6.09
CA TRP A 510 -19.35 3.88 6.34
C TRP A 510 -19.49 5.39 6.07
N SER A 511 -18.42 6.05 5.65
CA SER A 511 -18.42 7.48 5.35
C SER A 511 -18.97 7.74 3.95
N GLU A 512 -19.93 8.65 3.83
CA GLU A 512 -20.43 9.17 2.55
C GLU A 512 -19.31 9.80 1.68
N MET A 513 -18.11 10.03 2.23
CA MET A 513 -16.93 10.49 1.50
C MET A 513 -16.20 9.37 0.75
N ARG A 514 -16.51 8.09 0.99
CA ARG A 514 -15.75 6.97 0.39
C ARG A 514 -16.10 6.67 -1.06
N ARG A 515 -17.30 7.07 -1.51
CA ARG A 515 -17.80 6.98 -2.91
C ARG A 515 -16.97 7.69 -3.96
N TYR A 516 -15.91 8.37 -3.52
CA TYR A 516 -15.02 9.17 -4.34
C TYR A 516 -13.56 8.68 -4.29
N CYS A 517 -13.27 7.66 -3.47
CA CYS A 517 -12.07 6.86 -3.57
C CYS A 517 -12.28 5.82 -4.68
N GLY A 518 -11.22 5.37 -5.35
CA GLY A 518 -11.32 4.19 -6.20
C GLY A 518 -11.85 3.02 -5.37
N LEU A 519 -12.81 2.26 -5.92
CA LEU A 519 -13.19 0.99 -5.32
C LEU A 519 -11.94 0.10 -5.21
N PRO A 520 -11.84 -0.79 -4.21
CA PRO A 520 -10.65 -1.62 -4.00
C PRO A 520 -10.18 -2.29 -5.30
N ALA A 521 -8.87 -2.29 -5.54
CA ALA A 521 -8.22 -2.87 -6.73
C ALA A 521 -8.75 -2.37 -8.11
N GLY A 522 -9.45 -1.23 -8.16
CA GLY A 522 -10.00 -0.72 -9.42
C GLY A 522 -11.31 -1.39 -9.86
N LYS A 523 -11.96 -2.15 -8.97
CA LYS A 523 -13.24 -2.82 -9.23
C LYS A 523 -14.37 -1.86 -9.59
N THR A 524 -15.37 -2.34 -10.30
CA THR A 524 -16.63 -1.63 -10.53
C THR A 524 -17.66 -1.97 -9.46
N CYS A 525 -18.76 -1.22 -9.40
CA CYS A 525 -19.89 -1.58 -8.55
C CYS A 525 -20.52 -2.92 -8.93
N GLN A 526 -20.45 -3.28 -10.21
CA GLN A 526 -20.88 -4.58 -10.68
C GLN A 526 -19.94 -5.66 -10.14
N ASP A 527 -18.63 -5.46 -10.24
CA ASP A 527 -17.64 -6.41 -9.71
C ASP A 527 -17.80 -6.60 -8.20
N LEU A 528 -18.02 -5.53 -7.43
CA LEU A 528 -18.28 -5.65 -5.98
C LEU A 528 -19.58 -6.39 -5.68
N THR A 529 -20.62 -6.18 -6.49
CA THR A 529 -21.89 -6.92 -6.36
C THR A 529 -21.70 -8.39 -6.68
N ASP A 530 -20.89 -8.70 -7.70
CA ASP A 530 -20.55 -10.06 -8.08
C ASP A 530 -19.69 -10.73 -7.00
N ASP A 531 -18.71 -10.01 -6.43
CA ASP A 531 -17.93 -10.45 -5.27
C ASP A 531 -18.83 -10.73 -4.06
N LEU A 532 -19.77 -9.84 -3.74
CA LEU A 532 -20.74 -10.04 -2.66
C LEU A 532 -21.59 -11.30 -2.90
N ASN A 533 -22.05 -11.51 -4.14
CA ASN A 533 -22.81 -12.69 -4.50
C ASN A 533 -22.00 -13.99 -4.31
N MET A 534 -20.73 -13.97 -4.71
CA MET A 534 -19.81 -15.10 -4.53
C MET A 534 -19.50 -15.32 -3.04
N ALA A 535 -19.39 -14.25 -2.24
CA ALA A 535 -19.23 -14.31 -0.79
C ALA A 535 -20.46 -14.94 -0.11
N LEU A 536 -21.66 -14.54 -0.51
CA LEU A 536 -22.91 -15.13 -0.01
C LEU A 536 -23.00 -16.63 -0.35
N LEU A 537 -22.64 -17.03 -1.57
CA LEU A 537 -22.56 -18.44 -1.97
C LEU A 537 -21.54 -19.21 -1.13
N SER A 538 -20.38 -18.62 -0.86
CA SER A 538 -19.37 -19.19 0.04
C SER A 538 -19.88 -19.34 1.47
N ARG A 539 -20.68 -18.39 1.99
CA ARG A 539 -21.34 -18.53 3.31
C ARG A 539 -22.41 -19.63 3.29
N CYS A 540 -23.22 -19.73 2.24
CA CYS A 540 -24.25 -20.78 2.11
C CYS A 540 -23.66 -22.19 2.09
N ALA A 541 -22.43 -22.38 1.60
CA ALA A 541 -21.74 -23.66 1.64
C ALA A 541 -21.56 -24.19 3.08
N TYR A 542 -21.56 -23.33 4.11
CA TYR A 542 -21.53 -23.72 5.52
C TYR A 542 -22.84 -24.35 6.02
N GLY A 543 -23.94 -24.25 5.25
CA GLY A 543 -25.21 -24.94 5.53
C GLY A 543 -26.10 -24.26 6.59
N ASN A 544 -25.67 -23.12 7.14
CA ASN A 544 -26.46 -22.34 8.10
C ASN A 544 -27.50 -21.43 7.40
N ASP A 545 -27.24 -21.06 6.15
CA ASP A 545 -28.08 -20.18 5.33
C ASP A 545 -28.45 -20.83 3.99
N SER A 546 -29.53 -20.36 3.36
CA SER A 546 -29.90 -20.75 1.99
C SER A 546 -29.71 -19.59 1.02
N CYS A 547 -29.12 -19.89 -0.13
CA CYS A 547 -28.95 -18.96 -1.25
C CYS A 547 -30.12 -19.02 -2.26
N GLU A 548 -31.16 -19.81 -2.00
CA GLU A 548 -32.40 -19.81 -2.78
C GLU A 548 -33.31 -18.62 -2.38
N PRO A 549 -34.07 -18.01 -3.32
CA PRO A 549 -34.23 -18.37 -4.73
C PRO A 549 -33.28 -17.63 -5.68
N LEU A 550 -32.34 -16.83 -5.17
CA LEU A 550 -31.39 -16.07 -5.99
C LEU A 550 -30.54 -17.01 -6.85
N TYR A 551 -30.10 -18.11 -6.25
CA TYR A 551 -29.46 -19.23 -6.93
C TYR A 551 -30.29 -20.49 -6.72
N THR A 552 -30.40 -21.32 -7.76
CA THR A 552 -31.08 -22.61 -7.66
C THR A 552 -30.08 -23.67 -7.22
N LEU A 553 -30.28 -24.28 -6.05
CA LEU A 553 -29.44 -25.40 -5.61
C LEU A 553 -29.71 -26.61 -6.51
N VAL A 554 -28.68 -27.08 -7.21
CA VAL A 554 -28.75 -28.23 -8.10
C VAL A 554 -28.37 -29.47 -7.33
N LYS A 555 -29.32 -30.36 -7.12
CA LYS A 555 -29.06 -31.58 -6.36
C LYS A 555 -28.19 -32.55 -7.16
N PRO A 556 -27.21 -33.22 -6.54
CA PRO A 556 -26.34 -34.17 -7.23
C PRO A 556 -27.12 -35.20 -8.07
N GLU A 557 -28.22 -35.72 -7.54
CA GLU A 557 -29.01 -36.77 -8.20
C GLU A 557 -29.68 -36.28 -9.49
N GLU A 558 -30.03 -34.99 -9.57
CA GLU A 558 -30.68 -34.38 -10.74
C GLU A 558 -29.75 -34.34 -11.95
N ILE A 559 -28.44 -34.32 -11.70
CA ILE A 559 -27.40 -34.24 -12.72
C ILE A 559 -26.64 -35.55 -12.89
N GLY A 560 -27.05 -36.62 -12.18
CA GLY A 560 -26.48 -37.96 -12.30
C GLY A 560 -25.22 -38.19 -11.45
N PHE A 561 -25.04 -37.40 -10.39
CA PHE A 561 -24.00 -37.54 -9.39
C PHE A 561 -24.58 -38.14 -8.10
N THR A 562 -23.73 -38.71 -7.26
CA THR A 562 -24.11 -39.19 -5.93
C THR A 562 -23.85 -38.13 -4.88
N ASN A 563 -24.62 -38.12 -3.79
CA ASN A 563 -24.40 -37.25 -2.65
C ASN A 563 -22.95 -37.31 -2.12
N ASP A 564 -22.33 -38.49 -2.07
CA ASP A 564 -20.94 -38.69 -1.61
C ASP A 564 -19.89 -38.00 -2.51
N GLN A 565 -20.23 -37.59 -3.73
CA GLN A 565 -19.31 -36.80 -4.57
C GLN A 565 -19.27 -35.33 -4.16
N PHE A 566 -20.29 -34.87 -3.43
CA PHE A 566 -20.42 -33.50 -2.93
C PHE A 566 -20.19 -33.43 -1.41
N HIS A 567 -20.49 -34.50 -0.67
CA HIS A 567 -20.43 -34.54 0.79
C HIS A 567 -19.74 -35.83 1.25
N LEU A 568 -18.48 -35.77 1.67
CA LEU A 568 -17.74 -36.97 2.09
C LEU A 568 -16.67 -36.67 3.14
N ASP A 569 -16.87 -37.21 4.35
CA ASP A 569 -15.89 -37.19 5.45
C ASP A 569 -15.23 -35.81 5.66
N GLY A 570 -16.07 -34.78 5.80
CA GLY A 570 -15.65 -33.40 6.04
C GLY A 570 -15.47 -32.55 4.78
N PHE A 571 -15.34 -33.16 3.59
CA PHE A 571 -15.48 -32.45 2.32
C PHE A 571 -16.94 -32.10 2.07
N ASP A 572 -17.22 -30.84 1.76
CA ASP A 572 -18.56 -30.36 1.46
C ASP A 572 -18.51 -29.34 0.30
N ALA A 573 -19.32 -29.57 -0.70
CA ALA A 573 -19.49 -28.71 -1.86
C ALA A 573 -20.95 -28.63 -2.25
N GLN A 574 -21.37 -27.47 -2.76
CA GLN A 574 -22.73 -27.25 -3.25
C GLN A 574 -22.67 -26.71 -4.67
N LEU A 575 -23.53 -27.24 -5.55
CA LEU A 575 -23.67 -26.76 -6.92
C LEU A 575 -24.90 -25.88 -7.03
N TYR A 576 -24.69 -24.66 -7.50
CA TYR A 576 -25.73 -23.69 -7.76
C TYR A 576 -25.84 -23.42 -9.26
N GLN A 577 -27.05 -23.13 -9.72
CA GLN A 577 -27.31 -22.56 -11.02
C GLN A 577 -27.86 -21.14 -10.84
N ASP A 578 -27.23 -20.19 -11.51
CA ASP A 578 -27.75 -18.84 -11.64
C ASP A 578 -28.92 -18.84 -12.65
N PRO A 579 -30.16 -18.56 -12.23
CA PRO A 579 -31.31 -18.55 -13.13
C PRO A 579 -31.27 -17.39 -14.14
N ALA A 580 -30.50 -16.33 -13.88
CA ALA A 580 -30.41 -15.16 -14.76
C ALA A 580 -29.43 -15.38 -15.92
N THR A 581 -28.27 -15.98 -15.65
CA THR A 581 -27.22 -16.21 -16.65
C THR A 581 -27.17 -17.64 -17.16
N GLY A 582 -27.68 -18.60 -16.38
CA GLY A 582 -27.58 -20.03 -16.65
C GLY A 582 -26.22 -20.64 -16.29
N ARG A 583 -25.29 -19.85 -15.72
CA ARG A 583 -23.98 -20.32 -15.26
C ARG A 583 -24.11 -21.20 -14.03
N TYR A 584 -23.16 -22.11 -13.86
CA TYR A 584 -23.06 -22.98 -12.69
C TYR A 584 -21.96 -22.49 -11.75
N ILE A 585 -22.23 -22.46 -10.45
CA ILE A 585 -21.24 -22.08 -9.44
C ILE A 585 -21.08 -23.23 -8.46
N VAL A 586 -19.86 -23.70 -8.26
CA VAL A 586 -19.55 -24.70 -7.23
C VAL A 586 -18.96 -23.98 -6.02
N ALA A 587 -19.69 -23.98 -4.92
CA ALA A 587 -19.25 -23.39 -3.65
C ALA A 587 -18.70 -24.49 -2.74
N PHE A 588 -17.44 -24.34 -2.32
CA PHE A 588 -16.78 -25.26 -1.40
C PHE A 588 -16.81 -24.71 0.02
N ARG A 589 -17.20 -25.54 0.97
CA ARG A 589 -17.19 -25.18 2.39
C ARG A 589 -15.76 -25.22 2.93
N GLY A 590 -15.44 -24.27 3.80
CA GLY A 590 -14.24 -24.36 4.65
C GLY A 590 -14.47 -25.28 5.86
N THR A 591 -13.63 -25.13 6.89
CA THR A 591 -13.74 -25.93 8.12
C THR A 591 -14.62 -25.21 9.16
N ASP A 592 -15.60 -25.90 9.74
CA ASP A 592 -16.59 -25.35 10.70
C ASP A 592 -16.04 -25.11 12.13
N GLY A 593 -14.73 -24.86 12.30
CA GLY A 593 -14.13 -24.76 13.62
C GLY A 593 -12.82 -23.99 13.62
N VAL A 594 -12.91 -22.67 13.78
CA VAL A 594 -11.75 -21.83 14.05
C VAL A 594 -11.38 -22.01 15.53
N GLY A 595 -10.53 -23.00 15.85
CA GLY A 595 -9.99 -23.15 17.21
C GLY A 595 -9.49 -24.54 17.61
N ASP A 596 -10.20 -25.61 17.28
CA ASP A 596 -9.87 -26.93 17.88
C ASP A 596 -9.03 -27.86 16.98
N ASP A 597 -8.85 -27.55 15.69
CA ASP A 597 -8.10 -28.45 14.79
C ASP A 597 -7.66 -27.77 13.47
N TRP A 598 -7.48 -26.46 13.45
CA TRP A 598 -7.22 -25.75 12.20
C TRP A 598 -5.80 -25.98 11.66
N ASP A 599 -4.81 -26.20 12.53
CA ASP A 599 -3.45 -26.58 12.12
C ASP A 599 -3.40 -27.99 11.53
N VAL A 600 -4.09 -28.99 12.09
CA VAL A 600 -4.11 -30.33 11.49
C VAL A 600 -4.76 -30.32 10.09
N ASN A 601 -5.76 -29.45 9.88
CA ASN A 601 -6.44 -29.30 8.60
C ASN A 601 -5.66 -28.45 7.59
N PHE A 602 -4.92 -27.44 8.05
CA PHE A 602 -4.04 -26.59 7.23
C PHE A 602 -2.68 -27.27 6.95
N GLU A 603 -2.13 -28.05 7.89
CA GLU A 603 -0.99 -28.97 7.73
C GLU A 603 -1.24 -30.00 6.63
N GLN A 604 -2.46 -30.56 6.54
CA GLN A 604 -2.82 -31.45 5.43
C GLN A 604 -2.79 -30.72 4.08
N ALA A 605 -2.98 -29.41 4.04
CA ALA A 605 -2.86 -28.57 2.83
C ALA A 605 -1.42 -28.16 2.47
N ARG A 606 -0.42 -28.42 3.35
CA ARG A 606 1.00 -28.09 3.15
C ARG A 606 1.73 -29.04 2.20
N GLY A 607 1.39 -29.02 0.92
CA GLY A 607 2.20 -29.71 -0.10
C GLY A 607 1.94 -31.21 -0.26
N ASN A 608 1.06 -31.80 0.55
CA ASN A 608 0.68 -33.20 0.47
C ASN A 608 -0.69 -33.35 -0.22
N ARG A 609 -0.92 -34.51 -0.83
CA ARG A 609 -2.20 -34.87 -1.45
C ARG A 609 -3.28 -35.01 -0.36
N ALA A 610 -3.93 -33.91 0.03
CA ALA A 610 -5.06 -33.96 0.96
C ALA A 610 -6.28 -34.53 0.26
N ARG A 611 -7.02 -35.40 0.95
CA ARG A 611 -8.21 -36.06 0.40
C ARG A 611 -9.25 -35.06 -0.14
N GLN A 612 -9.41 -33.92 0.52
CA GLN A 612 -10.37 -32.89 0.09
C GLN A 612 -9.95 -32.23 -1.23
N TYR A 613 -8.66 -32.00 -1.46
CA TYR A 613 -8.16 -31.52 -2.76
C TYR A 613 -8.37 -32.55 -3.88
N ASP A 614 -8.22 -33.85 -3.59
CA ASP A 614 -8.51 -34.93 -4.55
C ASP A 614 -10.00 -34.94 -4.95
N LEU A 615 -10.87 -34.77 -3.95
CA LEU A 615 -12.32 -34.71 -4.16
C LEU A 615 -12.71 -33.46 -4.95
N ALA A 616 -12.20 -32.28 -4.59
CA ALA A 616 -12.44 -31.02 -5.31
C ALA A 616 -11.95 -31.10 -6.77
N PHE A 617 -10.72 -31.58 -6.99
CA PHE A 617 -10.13 -31.75 -8.32
C PHE A 617 -10.97 -32.69 -9.19
N THR A 618 -11.41 -33.82 -8.63
CA THR A 618 -12.22 -34.81 -9.35
C THR A 618 -13.62 -34.28 -9.65
N LEU A 619 -14.28 -33.70 -8.63
CA LEU A 619 -15.62 -33.13 -8.73
C LEU A 619 -15.68 -32.05 -9.81
N ALA A 620 -14.74 -31.10 -9.79
CA ALA A 620 -14.68 -30.01 -10.76
C ALA A 620 -14.58 -30.51 -12.22
N ARG A 621 -13.71 -31.50 -12.46
CA ARG A 621 -13.54 -32.10 -13.80
C ARG A 621 -14.76 -32.88 -14.24
N ASP A 622 -15.41 -33.59 -13.33
CA ASP A 622 -16.61 -34.36 -13.66
C ASP A 622 -17.81 -33.43 -13.95
N ILE A 623 -17.98 -32.35 -13.19
CA ILE A 623 -18.97 -31.30 -13.50
C ILE A 623 -18.66 -30.66 -14.86
N ALA A 624 -17.40 -30.29 -15.13
CA ALA A 624 -17.01 -29.72 -16.43
C ALA A 624 -17.26 -30.67 -17.61
N ARG A 625 -17.07 -31.99 -17.43
CA ARG A 625 -17.41 -33.00 -18.44
C ARG A 625 -18.92 -33.19 -18.60
N ARG A 626 -19.68 -33.06 -17.50
CA ARG A 626 -21.13 -33.16 -17.53
C ARG A 626 -21.78 -32.00 -18.28
N PHE A 627 -21.17 -30.81 -18.18
CA PHE A 627 -21.63 -29.56 -18.77
C PHE A 627 -20.54 -28.91 -19.65
N PRO A 628 -20.17 -29.55 -20.79
CA PRO A 628 -18.99 -29.14 -21.57
C PRO A 628 -19.11 -27.76 -22.23
N GLY A 629 -20.34 -27.25 -22.39
CA GLY A 629 -20.61 -25.92 -22.95
C GLY A 629 -21.23 -24.93 -21.97
N ALA A 630 -21.33 -25.28 -20.69
CA ALA A 630 -21.83 -24.35 -19.68
C ALA A 630 -20.68 -23.53 -19.10
N GLU A 631 -20.96 -22.28 -18.74
CA GLU A 631 -20.10 -21.47 -17.90
C GLU A 631 -20.11 -22.07 -16.48
N ILE A 632 -18.94 -22.37 -15.93
CA ILE A 632 -18.78 -22.89 -14.57
C ILE A 632 -17.75 -22.02 -13.88
N GLU A 633 -18.07 -21.60 -12.66
CA GLU A 633 -17.22 -20.84 -11.75
C GLU A 633 -17.12 -21.56 -10.40
N PHE A 634 -16.08 -21.23 -9.63
CA PHE A 634 -15.85 -21.79 -8.31
C PHE A 634 -15.78 -20.70 -7.25
N THR A 635 -16.19 -21.02 -6.03
CA THR A 635 -16.03 -20.11 -4.90
C THR A 635 -15.83 -20.87 -3.61
N GLY A 636 -15.27 -20.20 -2.61
CA GLY A 636 -15.07 -20.78 -1.30
C GLY A 636 -14.32 -19.83 -0.37
N HIS A 637 -14.38 -20.15 0.92
CA HIS A 637 -13.77 -19.38 2.00
C HIS A 637 -12.76 -20.22 2.77
N SER A 638 -11.67 -19.62 3.25
CA SER A 638 -10.66 -20.31 4.06
C SER A 638 -10.15 -21.56 3.33
N LEU A 639 -10.24 -22.76 3.92
CA LEU A 639 -9.91 -24.03 3.23
C LEU A 639 -10.71 -24.23 1.93
N GLY A 640 -11.99 -23.83 1.92
CA GLY A 640 -12.86 -23.90 0.73
C GLY A 640 -12.34 -23.05 -0.42
N GLY A 641 -11.67 -21.93 -0.13
CA GLY A 641 -11.01 -21.11 -1.16
C GLY A 641 -9.85 -21.84 -1.81
N GLY A 642 -9.08 -22.61 -1.03
CA GLY A 642 -8.04 -23.51 -1.55
C GLY A 642 -8.64 -24.59 -2.47
N LEU A 643 -9.73 -25.23 -2.05
CA LEU A 643 -10.44 -26.24 -2.86
C LEU A 643 -10.95 -25.65 -4.19
N ALA A 644 -11.51 -24.45 -4.15
CA ALA A 644 -11.95 -23.69 -5.33
C ALA A 644 -10.78 -23.34 -6.26
N THR A 645 -9.62 -22.97 -5.70
CA THR A 645 -8.39 -22.70 -6.46
C THR A 645 -7.96 -23.93 -7.26
N VAL A 646 -7.93 -25.11 -6.64
CA VAL A 646 -7.59 -26.36 -7.36
C VAL A 646 -8.61 -26.68 -8.45
N ALA A 647 -9.89 -26.48 -8.18
CA ALA A 647 -10.96 -26.71 -9.14
C ALA A 647 -10.83 -25.79 -10.38
N ALA A 648 -10.52 -24.51 -10.16
CA ALA A 648 -10.25 -23.53 -11.21
C ALA A 648 -9.07 -23.94 -12.08
N LEU A 649 -7.92 -24.24 -11.46
CA LEU A 649 -6.71 -24.63 -12.20
C LEU A 649 -6.90 -25.95 -12.96
N ALA A 650 -7.61 -26.93 -12.38
CA ALA A 650 -7.87 -28.22 -13.01
C ALA A 650 -8.78 -28.15 -14.25
N THR A 651 -9.56 -27.08 -14.36
CA THR A 651 -10.56 -26.91 -15.43
C THR A 651 -10.31 -25.68 -16.31
N GLN A 652 -9.32 -24.84 -15.96
CA GLN A 652 -9.02 -23.54 -16.56
C GLN A 652 -10.25 -22.63 -16.61
N ARG A 653 -10.92 -22.47 -15.46
CA ARG A 653 -12.16 -21.70 -15.29
C ARG A 653 -12.05 -20.78 -14.07
N PRO A 654 -12.89 -19.73 -13.98
CA PRO A 654 -12.73 -18.71 -12.94
C PRO A 654 -13.06 -19.24 -11.53
N ALA A 655 -12.38 -18.69 -10.52
CA ALA A 655 -12.73 -18.80 -9.12
C ALA A 655 -12.61 -17.44 -8.42
N THR A 656 -13.58 -17.13 -7.56
CA THR A 656 -13.51 -16.01 -6.61
C THR A 656 -13.50 -16.57 -5.19
N VAL A 657 -12.45 -16.32 -4.44
CA VAL A 657 -12.16 -16.99 -3.17
C VAL A 657 -11.88 -15.99 -2.05
N PHE A 658 -12.30 -16.29 -0.83
CA PHE A 658 -12.36 -15.31 0.27
C PHE A 658 -11.52 -15.71 1.47
N ASN A 659 -10.73 -14.78 2.02
CA ASN A 659 -9.82 -15.01 3.16
C ASN A 659 -9.14 -16.40 3.05
N THR A 660 -8.52 -16.66 1.90
CA THR A 660 -8.29 -18.02 1.42
C THR A 660 -7.06 -18.67 2.01
N ALA A 661 -7.17 -19.98 2.31
CA ALA A 661 -6.04 -20.82 2.67
C ALA A 661 -5.10 -21.08 1.46
N ALA A 662 -3.78 -21.04 1.67
CA ALA A 662 -2.79 -21.17 0.60
C ALA A 662 -2.79 -22.55 -0.07
N PHE A 663 -2.93 -22.59 -1.40
CA PHE A 663 -2.70 -23.77 -2.23
C PHE A 663 -1.25 -23.79 -2.70
N GLN A 664 -0.47 -24.83 -2.33
CA GLN A 664 0.99 -24.84 -2.52
C GLN A 664 1.45 -25.32 -3.91
N PRO A 665 2.59 -24.83 -4.44
CA PRO A 665 3.11 -25.23 -5.75
C PRO A 665 3.54 -26.71 -5.78
N THR A 666 4.01 -27.23 -4.64
CA THR A 666 4.32 -28.65 -4.46
C THR A 666 3.06 -29.52 -4.56
N THR A 667 1.95 -29.07 -3.99
CA THR A 667 0.64 -29.72 -4.15
C THR A 667 0.19 -29.66 -5.60
N ALA A 668 0.32 -28.51 -6.27
CA ALA A 668 -0.03 -28.35 -7.69
C ALA A 668 0.74 -29.32 -8.60
N ALA A 669 2.03 -29.55 -8.33
CA ALA A 669 2.85 -30.51 -9.06
C ALA A 669 2.32 -31.96 -8.93
N LEU A 670 1.75 -32.34 -7.77
CA LEU A 670 1.14 -33.67 -7.59
C LEU A 670 -0.09 -33.88 -8.48
N TYR A 671 -0.79 -32.80 -8.83
CA TYR A 671 -1.94 -32.82 -9.76
C TYR A 671 -1.54 -32.57 -11.21
N GLY A 672 -0.25 -32.35 -11.49
CA GLY A 672 0.24 -31.99 -12.83
C GLY A 672 -0.16 -30.58 -13.28
N LEU A 673 -0.42 -29.69 -12.33
CA LEU A 673 -0.91 -28.31 -12.56
C LEU A 673 0.19 -27.25 -12.48
N THR A 674 1.46 -27.62 -12.67
CA THR A 674 2.59 -26.69 -12.47
C THR A 674 2.52 -25.47 -13.40
N ASN A 675 2.08 -25.64 -14.65
CA ASN A 675 1.98 -24.52 -15.58
C ASN A 675 0.76 -23.64 -15.28
N GLU A 676 -0.35 -24.27 -14.92
CA GLU A 676 -1.60 -23.62 -14.56
C GLU A 676 -1.42 -22.79 -13.28
N TYR A 677 -0.70 -23.33 -12.30
CA TYR A 677 -0.33 -22.62 -11.07
C TYR A 677 0.45 -21.33 -11.35
N ALA A 678 1.41 -21.38 -12.27
CA ALA A 678 2.20 -20.21 -12.65
C ALA A 678 1.39 -19.11 -13.37
N ASN A 679 0.19 -19.43 -13.87
CA ASN A 679 -0.72 -18.51 -14.55
C ASN A 679 -2.08 -18.42 -13.82
N ALA A 680 -2.10 -18.68 -12.51
CA ALA A 680 -3.33 -18.71 -11.73
C ALA A 680 -4.02 -17.34 -11.67
N ASP A 681 -3.27 -16.26 -11.86
CA ASP A 681 -3.76 -14.87 -11.98
C ASP A 681 -4.77 -14.68 -13.14
N GLN A 682 -4.82 -15.61 -14.09
CA GLN A 682 -5.80 -15.59 -15.18
C GLN A 682 -7.16 -16.19 -14.78
N HIS A 683 -7.22 -16.90 -13.65
CA HIS A 683 -8.35 -17.75 -13.30
C HIS A 683 -8.79 -17.65 -11.83
N VAL A 684 -7.98 -17.13 -10.93
CA VAL A 684 -8.27 -17.13 -9.49
C VAL A 684 -8.15 -15.70 -8.96
N GLU A 685 -9.25 -15.21 -8.39
CA GLU A 685 -9.40 -13.91 -7.75
C GLU A 685 -9.51 -14.11 -6.23
N HIS A 686 -8.54 -13.61 -5.47
CA HIS A 686 -8.51 -13.64 -4.00
C HIS A 686 -9.05 -12.34 -3.45
N ILE A 687 -10.07 -12.42 -2.60
CA ILE A 687 -10.63 -11.28 -1.90
C ILE A 687 -10.42 -11.47 -0.40
N HIS A 688 -9.72 -10.56 0.24
CA HIS A 688 -9.44 -10.68 1.66
C HIS A 688 -9.57 -9.35 2.38
N THR A 689 -10.06 -9.40 3.63
CA THR A 689 -9.97 -8.23 4.50
C THR A 689 -8.51 -7.95 4.82
N ASP A 690 -8.18 -6.68 4.96
CA ASP A 690 -6.89 -6.25 5.44
C ASP A 690 -6.54 -6.94 6.77
N PHE A 691 -5.27 -7.25 6.99
CA PHE A 691 -4.81 -7.97 8.18
C PHE A 691 -5.64 -9.21 8.63
N ASP A 692 -6.36 -9.88 7.72
CA ASP A 692 -7.07 -11.13 8.03
C ASP A 692 -6.08 -12.11 8.70
N PRO A 693 -6.39 -12.69 9.87
CA PRO A 693 -5.42 -13.49 10.63
C PRO A 693 -4.80 -14.65 9.86
N VAL A 694 -5.54 -15.26 8.93
CA VAL A 694 -5.02 -16.34 8.06
C VAL A 694 -4.16 -15.77 6.94
N THR A 695 -4.58 -14.67 6.33
CA THR A 695 -3.83 -13.97 5.28
C THR A 695 -2.51 -13.42 5.81
N VAL A 696 -2.52 -12.70 6.93
CA VAL A 696 -1.31 -12.18 7.62
C VAL A 696 -0.35 -13.30 7.95
N LEU A 697 -0.86 -14.42 8.45
CA LEU A 697 -0.02 -15.58 8.71
C LEU A 697 0.63 -16.05 7.41
N GLN A 698 -0.14 -16.32 6.37
CA GLN A 698 0.37 -16.81 5.09
C GLN A 698 1.39 -15.87 4.42
N GLU A 699 1.15 -14.57 4.44
CA GLU A 699 2.05 -13.56 3.86
C GLU A 699 3.33 -13.40 4.67
N ARG A 700 3.29 -13.66 5.98
CA ARG A 700 4.44 -13.54 6.86
C ARG A 700 5.16 -14.86 7.09
N LEU A 701 4.62 -16.01 6.64
CA LEU A 701 5.18 -17.35 6.85
C LEU A 701 6.58 -17.54 6.24
N ASP A 702 6.87 -16.89 5.10
CA ASP A 702 8.22 -16.86 4.51
C ASP A 702 9.23 -16.16 5.44
N ASP A 703 8.78 -15.23 6.29
CA ASP A 703 9.60 -14.54 7.32
C ASP A 703 9.73 -15.37 8.62
N LEU A 704 8.96 -16.46 8.77
CA LEU A 704 8.92 -17.30 9.97
C LEU A 704 9.74 -18.60 9.87
N ASP A 705 10.45 -18.83 8.75
CA ASP A 705 11.31 -20.00 8.48
C ASP A 705 10.58 -21.36 8.67
N TRP A 706 9.28 -21.44 8.35
CA TRP A 706 8.48 -22.70 8.37
C TRP A 706 8.47 -23.44 7.03
N GLY A 707 9.46 -23.17 6.19
CA GLY A 707 9.55 -23.67 4.83
C GLY A 707 8.78 -22.80 3.83
N ASN A 708 8.95 -23.11 2.54
CA ASN A 708 8.35 -22.35 1.44
C ASN A 708 6.82 -22.57 1.38
N LEU A 709 6.07 -21.84 2.19
CA LEU A 709 4.62 -21.68 2.04
C LEU A 709 4.40 -20.44 1.19
N GLN A 710 4.31 -20.63 -0.13
CA GLN A 710 3.96 -19.53 -1.02
C GLN A 710 2.54 -19.07 -0.73
N THR A 711 2.28 -17.77 -0.90
CA THR A 711 0.94 -17.19 -0.91
C THR A 711 0.05 -17.93 -1.92
N ALA A 712 -1.27 -17.91 -1.69
CA ALA A 712 -2.21 -18.58 -2.58
C ALA A 712 -2.05 -18.05 -4.03
N PRO A 713 -2.05 -18.91 -5.06
CA PRO A 713 -1.80 -18.44 -6.43
C PRO A 713 -3.05 -17.74 -6.98
N GLY A 714 -2.90 -16.58 -7.62
CA GLY A 714 -4.01 -15.82 -8.19
C GLY A 714 -3.78 -14.31 -8.19
N HIS A 715 -4.78 -13.56 -8.66
CA HIS A 715 -4.89 -12.12 -8.50
C HIS A 715 -5.41 -11.78 -7.10
N PHE A 716 -4.89 -10.75 -6.45
CA PHE A 716 -5.24 -10.39 -5.08
C PHE A 716 -5.93 -9.03 -5.02
N THR A 717 -7.15 -9.02 -4.48
CA THR A 717 -7.92 -7.85 -4.13
C THR A 717 -8.06 -7.75 -2.61
N GLN A 718 -7.41 -6.75 -2.05
CA GLN A 718 -7.55 -6.41 -0.64
C GLN A 718 -8.77 -5.50 -0.43
N ILE A 719 -9.65 -5.88 0.50
CA ILE A 719 -10.78 -5.05 0.96
C ILE A 719 -10.52 -4.58 2.40
N PRO A 720 -11.17 -3.48 2.85
CA PRO A 720 -10.98 -2.94 4.20
C PRO A 720 -11.37 -3.89 5.33
N ASN A 721 -11.03 -3.52 6.56
CA ASN A 721 -11.42 -4.27 7.75
C ASN A 721 -12.88 -4.07 8.17
N PRO A 722 -13.49 -5.08 8.80
CA PRO A 722 -14.76 -4.90 9.48
C PRO A 722 -14.63 -3.79 10.55
N ASP A 723 -15.67 -2.97 10.71
CA ASP A 723 -15.61 -1.88 11.67
C ASP A 723 -15.68 -2.38 13.11
N VAL A 724 -14.97 -1.69 14.01
CA VAL A 724 -14.91 -2.06 15.43
C VAL A 724 -16.30 -2.14 16.09
N PRO A 725 -17.26 -1.21 15.84
CA PRO A 725 -18.64 -1.37 16.33
C PRO A 725 -19.31 -2.68 15.91
N TRP A 726 -19.21 -3.10 14.64
CA TRP A 726 -19.74 -4.38 14.19
C TRP A 726 -19.04 -5.56 14.86
N VAL A 727 -17.70 -5.57 14.89
CA VAL A 727 -16.92 -6.66 15.52
C VAL A 727 -17.30 -6.82 17.00
N ASN A 728 -17.45 -5.70 17.72
CA ASN A 728 -17.88 -5.69 19.12
C ASN A 728 -19.32 -6.21 19.28
N ALA A 729 -20.23 -5.82 18.38
CA ALA A 729 -21.61 -6.30 18.42
C ALA A 729 -21.69 -7.82 18.16
N VAL A 730 -20.88 -8.36 17.25
CA VAL A 730 -20.80 -9.81 17.02
C VAL A 730 -20.24 -10.52 18.26
N HIS A 731 -19.16 -9.98 18.85
CA HIS A 731 -18.57 -10.51 20.07
C HIS A 731 -19.55 -10.54 21.26
N GLU A 732 -20.26 -9.44 21.51
CA GLU A 732 -21.21 -9.32 22.63
C GLU A 732 -22.40 -10.27 22.52
N ASN A 733 -22.79 -10.64 21.30
CA ASN A 733 -23.92 -11.53 21.04
C ASN A 733 -23.53 -13.02 20.99
N ALA A 734 -22.24 -13.35 21.07
CA ALA A 734 -21.76 -14.72 21.04
C ALA A 734 -22.12 -15.47 22.34
N GLN A 735 -22.70 -16.67 22.22
CA GLN A 735 -23.21 -17.44 23.37
C GLN A 735 -22.15 -18.23 24.16
N GLN A 736 -20.86 -17.84 24.05
CA GLN A 736 -19.61 -18.50 24.51
C GLN A 736 -18.94 -19.42 23.48
N GLY A 737 -17.61 -19.48 23.50
CA GLY A 737 -16.80 -20.32 22.60
C GLY A 737 -16.13 -19.53 21.47
N ILE A 738 -15.89 -20.21 20.34
CA ILE A 738 -15.19 -19.66 19.16
C ILE A 738 -15.97 -18.54 18.45
N ASP A 739 -17.30 -18.49 18.61
CA ASP A 739 -18.16 -17.47 17.98
C ASP A 739 -17.90 -16.06 18.51
N GLY A 740 -17.29 -15.95 19.70
CA GLY A 740 -16.84 -14.69 20.30
C GLY A 740 -15.33 -14.44 20.13
N PHE A 741 -14.60 -15.33 19.44
CA PHE A 741 -13.15 -15.20 19.26
C PHE A 741 -12.86 -14.16 18.17
N PHE A 742 -12.29 -13.02 18.53
CA PHE A 742 -12.05 -11.89 17.62
C PHE A 742 -11.34 -12.27 16.30
N PRO A 743 -10.29 -13.13 16.28
CA PRO A 743 -9.70 -13.60 15.03
C PRO A 743 -10.63 -14.45 14.19
N ALA A 744 -11.49 -15.27 14.80
CA ALA A 744 -12.51 -16.02 14.07
C ALA A 744 -13.57 -15.08 13.49
N ILE A 745 -13.99 -14.06 14.26
CA ILE A 745 -14.93 -13.04 13.79
C ILE A 745 -14.36 -12.29 12.58
N TRP A 746 -13.10 -11.86 12.64
CA TRP A 746 -12.44 -11.15 11.54
C TRP A 746 -12.22 -12.06 10.32
N HIS A 747 -11.76 -13.30 10.55
CA HIS A 747 -11.57 -14.27 9.47
C HIS A 747 -12.87 -14.70 8.82
N SER A 748 -14.02 -14.59 9.52
CA SER A 748 -15.30 -15.13 9.05
C SER A 748 -15.81 -14.54 7.73
N MET A 749 -16.67 -15.30 7.05
CA MET A 749 -17.41 -14.78 5.90
C MET A 749 -18.35 -13.63 6.26
N ASP A 750 -18.85 -13.56 7.49
CA ASP A 750 -19.71 -12.46 7.90
C ASP A 750 -18.92 -11.14 7.95
N ALA A 751 -17.62 -11.17 8.26
CA ALA A 751 -16.78 -9.97 8.17
C ALA A 751 -16.57 -9.53 6.71
N VAL A 752 -16.27 -10.47 5.82
CA VAL A 752 -16.11 -10.19 4.36
C VAL A 752 -17.40 -9.62 3.78
N ILE A 753 -18.54 -10.28 4.04
CA ILE A 753 -19.86 -9.87 3.56
C ILE A 753 -20.21 -8.49 4.11
N HIS A 754 -20.02 -8.29 5.41
CA HIS A 754 -20.27 -7.01 6.05
C HIS A 754 -19.49 -5.90 5.36
N VAL A 755 -18.19 -6.10 5.08
CA VAL A 755 -17.37 -5.11 4.37
C VAL A 755 -17.84 -4.90 2.93
N LEU A 756 -18.22 -5.94 2.19
CA LEU A 756 -18.69 -5.80 0.80
C LEU A 756 -20.05 -5.11 0.70
N GLU A 757 -21.04 -5.51 1.52
CA GLU A 757 -22.35 -4.85 1.61
C GLU A 757 -22.19 -3.37 1.92
N SER A 758 -21.28 -3.09 2.83
CA SER A 758 -20.91 -1.76 3.26
C SER A 758 -20.25 -0.93 2.17
N LEU A 759 -19.31 -1.51 1.42
CA LEU A 759 -18.71 -0.88 0.25
C LEU A 759 -19.77 -0.60 -0.81
N ILE A 760 -20.68 -1.53 -1.09
CA ILE A 760 -21.74 -1.33 -2.08
C ILE A 760 -22.70 -0.23 -1.62
N ALA A 761 -23.22 -0.32 -0.39
CA ALA A 761 -24.18 0.63 0.15
C ALA A 761 -23.66 2.07 0.15
N VAL A 762 -22.35 2.24 0.31
CA VAL A 762 -21.72 3.56 0.36
C VAL A 762 -21.27 4.05 -1.01
N ASN A 763 -20.81 3.17 -1.89
CA ASN A 763 -20.12 3.57 -3.13
C ASN A 763 -20.95 3.32 -4.41
N CYS A 764 -22.04 2.57 -4.36
CA CYS A 764 -22.79 2.10 -5.53
C CYS A 764 -24.25 2.61 -5.51
N PRO A 765 -24.50 3.83 -6.03
CA PRO A 765 -25.85 4.44 -6.06
C PRO A 765 -26.79 3.83 -7.09
#